data_AF-A0A7Y5LSN1-F1
#
_entry.id   AF-A0A7Y5LSN1-F1
#
_cell.length_a   1.000
_cell.length_b   1.000
_cell.length_c   1.000
_cell.angle_alpha   90.00
_cell.angle_beta   90.00
_cell.angle_gamma   90.00
#
_symmetry.space_group_name_H-M   'P 1'
#
loop_
_entity.id
_entity.type
_entity.pdbx_description
1 polymer ?
#
loop_
_entity_poly.entity_id
_entity_poly.type
_entity_poly.pdbx_seq_one_letter_code
_entity_poly.pdbx_strand_id
1 'polypeptide(L)'
;DKVQGKGLASPPVAYSLVDATIDIPFLHAASLQTTGTALTVDSLVVDNNMTISGGSVEVRDSSVAVGGTLTLTGNTVLRHPPATAQKNYVLDISATNIAIDAGSSIDVSGRGYPATIGFGGTAALGSSGNSGGSHGGLGAKGSQAKQNGITYGSYSEPVLSGAGGGNSAGGGVILLTVPGTLTVGGTIRANGSYGTAGGGAGGSIFVVAGTITGTGAIEAKGGAGETCCGYGAAGGGGGRLALHYDVLAGGFSPNTVRQRLDARGGSGWANAGAGTVYLRGPGQTYGDLIVDNKGVASFANSTPLVTVGSGTILALSDTALTDLSATWIVDLYTDTWVNPNAAQGEPHSLTDDTLVQITSNSATVLNLADDATSIAAAGDAYRGTIVLDSLEIIGDGRLFTGGDLLVLGGDFESGNQTTFKMSGALTANTFDIHEVSVMEVTGTLDVKKLQGNGAATPPIAYSFKQAAVTMPTLTAQTLIVDGGSLTLGTLECNGNVTTSGEAVVEIQNENVVVAGLLNLGGTSTLRHPPTTTAKVNRLSIVAQAMTVGTQATVDVSARGYPAQISFGNTNTLGSKGNSGGSHGSLGAKGSQGNVNGIVYGHFAYPTYPGAGGGNSAGGGVVHIDVDTTLTVDGAIRANGAYGTSGGGAGGSIFVNTSVLSGNGKIEAKGGAGETCCGYGAAGGGGGRVAIQYQALSGGFGTAVFDRLDAQGASGWALGGAGTIWMLGPGQVWGDLIIDNENIDAAAGLARLVSLGTGTVDGLTATSLIDAGMAWVTGLYTDMMINPNVSQGFLSTLTDDTFFNVVDNTGFELFLDGDPNGVASIGNTYRSVVVVDRLEIRGKAKLQTSGDLVVLGGDLHSAPGTFNVPTGSSLTGALLEFVDIPQANITGTITAEIKKLCADCP
;
A
#
# COMPACT_ATOMS: atom_id res chain seq x y z
N ASP A 1 -23.98 -40.57 47.58
CA ASP A 1 -24.61 -41.51 46.64
C ASP A 1 -26.11 -41.62 46.80
N LYS A 2 -26.84 -41.02 45.85
CA LYS A 2 -28.30 -40.99 45.65
C LYS A 2 -29.17 -40.59 46.84
N VAL A 3 -29.44 -39.29 46.97
CA VAL A 3 -30.73 -38.81 47.50
C VAL A 3 -31.77 -38.99 46.38
N GLN A 4 -32.10 -40.24 46.06
CA GLN A 4 -33.35 -40.55 45.37
C GLN A 4 -34.31 -41.07 46.43
N GLY A 5 -35.25 -40.22 46.85
CA GLY A 5 -36.46 -40.69 47.50
C GLY A 5 -37.11 -41.72 46.56
N LYS A 6 -37.30 -42.94 47.06
CA LYS A 6 -37.92 -44.03 46.30
C LYS A 6 -39.36 -43.65 45.92
N GLY A 7 -39.62 -43.60 44.61
CA GLY A 7 -40.93 -43.89 44.00
C GLY A 7 -42.03 -42.84 44.19
N LEU A 8 -42.57 -42.37 43.06
CA LEU A 8 -43.52 -41.24 42.88
C LEU A 8 -42.81 -39.90 42.73
N ALA A 9 -43.23 -39.16 41.70
CA ALA A 9 -42.86 -37.78 41.41
C ALA A 9 -43.10 -36.90 42.65
N SER A 10 -42.12 -36.87 43.53
CA SER A 10 -42.07 -35.92 44.62
C SER A 10 -41.65 -34.60 43.98
N PRO A 11 -42.44 -33.53 44.13
CA PRO A 11 -42.07 -32.23 43.58
C PRO A 11 -40.68 -31.86 44.13
N PRO A 12 -39.82 -31.24 43.31
CA PRO A 12 -38.49 -30.90 43.73
C PRO A 12 -38.56 -29.98 44.97
N VAL A 13 -37.59 -30.13 45.88
CA VAL A 13 -37.60 -29.49 47.20
C VAL A 13 -36.77 -28.21 47.17
N ALA A 14 -37.13 -27.22 48.01
CA ALA A 14 -36.29 -26.05 48.21
C ALA A 14 -35.11 -26.40 49.16
N TYR A 15 -33.87 -26.16 48.72
CA TYR A 15 -32.66 -26.42 49.49
C TYR A 15 -32.06 -25.11 50.00
N SER A 16 -31.65 -25.10 51.27
CA SER A 16 -30.83 -24.05 51.88
C SER A 16 -29.58 -24.70 52.46
N LEU A 17 -28.42 -24.45 51.85
CA LEU A 17 -27.14 -25.04 52.20
C LEU A 17 -26.23 -23.96 52.79
N VAL A 18 -25.57 -24.25 53.91
CA VAL A 18 -24.72 -23.28 54.61
C VAL A 18 -23.42 -23.96 55.00
N ASP A 19 -22.29 -23.37 54.60
CA ASP A 19 -20.92 -23.82 54.89
C ASP A 19 -20.69 -25.32 54.64
N ALA A 20 -21.34 -25.84 53.60
CA ALA A 20 -21.29 -27.26 53.24
C ALA A 20 -20.29 -27.54 52.11
N THR A 21 -19.81 -28.78 52.06
CA THR A 21 -19.11 -29.33 50.89
C THR A 21 -19.94 -30.48 50.36
N ILE A 22 -20.44 -30.36 49.13
CA ILE A 22 -21.33 -31.33 48.50
C ILE A 22 -20.73 -31.77 47.17
N ASP A 23 -20.67 -33.08 46.96
CA ASP A 23 -20.29 -33.71 45.70
C ASP A 23 -21.35 -34.75 45.34
N ILE A 24 -22.18 -34.45 44.34
CA ILE A 24 -23.28 -35.31 43.89
C ILE A 24 -23.41 -35.27 42.38
N PRO A 25 -23.78 -36.37 41.72
CA PRO A 25 -23.87 -36.38 40.26
C PRO A 25 -25.00 -35.48 39.72
N PHE A 26 -26.13 -35.44 40.42
CA PHE A 26 -27.30 -34.69 39.95
C PHE A 26 -28.01 -33.98 41.11
N LEU A 27 -28.40 -32.74 40.89
CA LEU A 27 -29.23 -31.95 41.80
C LEU A 27 -30.41 -31.33 41.04
N HIS A 28 -31.64 -31.72 41.42
CA HIS A 28 -32.88 -31.07 40.98
C HIS A 28 -33.59 -30.47 42.19
N ALA A 29 -33.76 -29.15 42.18
CA ALA A 29 -34.32 -28.37 43.28
C ALA A 29 -35.50 -27.51 42.82
N ALA A 30 -36.49 -27.25 43.68
CA ALA A 30 -37.50 -26.23 43.37
C ALA A 30 -36.91 -24.83 43.54
N SER A 31 -36.02 -24.64 44.50
CA SER A 31 -35.21 -23.44 44.69
C SER A 31 -33.93 -23.84 45.42
N LEU A 32 -32.83 -23.13 45.16
CA LEU A 32 -31.54 -23.45 45.77
C LEU A 32 -30.91 -22.17 46.32
N GLN A 33 -30.70 -22.14 47.63
CA GLN A 33 -29.92 -21.09 48.28
C GLN A 33 -28.68 -21.71 48.92
N THR A 34 -27.52 -21.14 48.65
CA THR A 34 -26.27 -21.58 49.28
C THR A 34 -25.51 -20.41 49.87
N THR A 35 -24.94 -20.58 51.05
CA THR A 35 -24.05 -19.60 51.68
C THR A 35 -22.73 -20.27 52.05
N GLY A 36 -21.59 -19.74 51.58
CA GLY A 36 -20.27 -20.30 51.91
C GLY A 36 -20.03 -21.76 51.48
N THR A 37 -20.86 -22.28 50.56
CA THR A 37 -20.91 -23.71 50.21
C THR A 37 -20.05 -24.01 48.98
N ALA A 38 -19.31 -25.12 49.01
CA ALA A 38 -18.66 -25.70 47.85
C ALA A 38 -19.53 -26.82 47.27
N LEU A 39 -20.13 -26.58 46.11
CA LEU A 39 -21.02 -27.51 45.41
C LEU A 39 -20.35 -28.03 44.14
N THR A 40 -20.10 -29.32 44.06
CA THR A 40 -19.66 -29.99 42.84
C THR A 40 -20.76 -30.92 42.34
N VAL A 41 -21.20 -30.71 41.10
CA VAL A 41 -22.31 -31.46 40.50
C VAL A 41 -22.02 -31.81 39.07
N ASP A 42 -22.60 -32.88 38.53
CA ASP A 42 -22.46 -33.14 37.09
C ASP A 42 -23.51 -32.32 36.32
N SER A 43 -24.77 -32.35 36.73
CA SER A 43 -25.85 -31.50 36.19
C SER A 43 -26.71 -30.88 37.30
N LEU A 44 -27.13 -29.63 37.07
CA LEU A 44 -27.89 -28.81 38.02
C LEU A 44 -29.17 -28.25 37.40
N VAL A 45 -30.31 -28.58 37.99
CA VAL A 45 -31.63 -28.07 37.59
C VAL A 45 -32.31 -27.41 38.79
N VAL A 46 -32.75 -26.16 38.63
CA VAL A 46 -33.50 -25.41 39.64
C VAL A 46 -34.75 -24.82 39.01
N ASP A 47 -35.94 -25.24 39.45
CA ASP A 47 -37.19 -24.83 38.77
C ASP A 47 -37.50 -23.33 38.94
N ASN A 48 -37.17 -22.74 40.09
CA ASN A 48 -37.37 -21.32 40.37
C ASN A 48 -36.03 -20.59 40.53
N ASN A 49 -35.77 -19.98 41.69
CA ASN A 49 -34.59 -19.14 41.91
C ASN A 49 -33.41 -19.94 42.47
N MET A 50 -32.22 -19.57 42.03
CA MET A 50 -30.95 -20.06 42.55
C MET A 50 -30.12 -18.87 43.06
N THR A 51 -29.74 -18.87 44.33
CA THR A 51 -28.90 -17.84 44.94
C THR A 51 -27.68 -18.48 45.59
N ILE A 52 -26.49 -18.12 45.11
CA ILE A 52 -25.22 -18.53 45.69
C ILE A 52 -24.55 -17.30 46.31
N SER A 53 -24.34 -17.33 47.62
CA SER A 53 -23.73 -16.24 48.40
C SER A 53 -22.43 -16.72 49.04
N GLY A 54 -21.31 -16.50 48.36
CA GLY A 54 -20.01 -17.04 48.73
C GLY A 54 -19.91 -18.55 48.53
N GLY A 55 -18.67 -19.03 48.40
CA GLY A 55 -18.37 -20.42 48.04
C GLY A 55 -18.15 -20.60 46.53
N SER A 56 -18.27 -21.83 46.04
CA SER A 56 -18.00 -22.15 44.64
C SER A 56 -18.94 -23.23 44.11
N VAL A 57 -19.32 -23.13 42.84
CA VAL A 57 -20.06 -24.17 42.14
C VAL A 57 -19.24 -24.66 40.95
N GLU A 58 -18.98 -25.97 40.89
CA GLU A 58 -18.30 -26.63 39.77
C GLU A 58 -19.19 -27.68 39.12
N VAL A 59 -19.41 -27.56 37.80
CA VAL A 59 -20.38 -28.38 37.04
C VAL A 59 -19.68 -29.27 36.02
N ARG A 60 -19.71 -30.61 36.17
CA ARG A 60 -18.89 -31.57 35.40
C ARG A 60 -19.47 -32.00 34.06
N ASP A 61 -20.79 -32.18 33.98
CA ASP A 61 -21.52 -32.37 32.72
C ASP A 61 -22.13 -31.06 32.22
N SER A 62 -21.66 -29.96 32.81
CA SER A 62 -21.53 -28.69 32.12
C SER A 62 -22.87 -27.98 31.81
N SER A 63 -24.01 -28.47 32.31
CA SER A 63 -25.34 -27.86 32.13
C SER A 63 -25.95 -27.38 33.46
N VAL A 64 -26.35 -26.11 33.47
CA VAL A 64 -27.06 -25.43 34.57
C VAL A 64 -28.36 -24.83 34.04
N ALA A 65 -29.50 -25.34 34.50
CA ALA A 65 -30.83 -24.82 34.13
C ALA A 65 -31.52 -24.21 35.36
N VAL A 66 -31.90 -22.93 35.30
CA VAL A 66 -32.60 -22.20 36.36
C VAL A 66 -33.87 -21.57 35.80
N GLY A 67 -35.06 -22.02 36.17
CA GLY A 67 -36.30 -21.48 35.60
C GLY A 67 -36.57 -20.01 35.98
N GLY A 68 -36.04 -19.54 37.11
CA GLY A 68 -36.13 -18.16 37.59
C GLY A 68 -34.83 -17.37 37.46
N THR A 69 -34.45 -16.68 38.54
CA THR A 69 -33.23 -15.87 38.60
C THR A 69 -32.07 -16.66 39.19
N LEU A 70 -30.93 -16.69 38.50
CA LEU A 70 -29.63 -17.09 39.04
C LEU A 70 -28.91 -15.86 39.60
N THR A 71 -28.63 -15.85 40.91
CA THR A 71 -27.95 -14.74 41.59
C THR A 71 -26.64 -15.22 42.20
N LEU A 72 -25.53 -14.62 41.79
CA LEU A 72 -24.19 -14.84 42.35
C LEU A 72 -23.79 -13.63 43.20
N THR A 73 -23.61 -13.84 44.49
CA THR A 73 -23.16 -12.82 45.44
C THR A 73 -22.02 -13.28 46.32
N GLY A 74 -21.40 -12.36 47.06
CA GLY A 74 -20.50 -12.70 48.17
C GLY A 74 -19.19 -13.36 47.73
N ASN A 75 -18.64 -12.94 46.59
CA ASN A 75 -17.42 -13.50 45.98
C ASN A 75 -17.57 -14.95 45.49
N THR A 76 -18.73 -15.27 44.92
CA THR A 76 -19.01 -16.60 44.36
C THR A 76 -18.23 -16.84 43.07
N VAL A 77 -17.80 -18.10 42.85
CA VAL A 77 -17.25 -18.56 41.56
C VAL A 77 -18.04 -19.74 41.02
N LEU A 78 -18.63 -19.59 39.83
CA LEU A 78 -19.25 -20.68 39.05
C LEU A 78 -18.35 -21.07 37.87
N ARG A 79 -18.08 -22.38 37.70
CA ARG A 79 -17.11 -22.89 36.71
C ARG A 79 -17.39 -24.34 36.26
N HIS A 80 -16.73 -24.80 35.20
CA HIS A 80 -16.63 -26.22 34.83
C HIS A 80 -15.22 -26.77 35.19
N PRO A 81 -14.96 -28.08 35.24
CA PRO A 81 -13.61 -28.65 35.47
C PRO A 81 -12.58 -28.29 34.37
N PRO A 82 -11.26 -28.30 34.63
CA PRO A 82 -10.25 -28.13 33.58
C PRO A 82 -10.33 -29.21 32.50
N ALA A 83 -10.18 -28.83 31.23
CA ALA A 83 -10.15 -29.80 30.13
C ALA A 83 -8.92 -30.72 30.18
N THR A 84 -9.04 -31.88 29.55
CA THR A 84 -7.95 -32.82 29.28
C THR A 84 -7.76 -32.98 27.78
N ALA A 85 -6.73 -33.72 27.36
CA ALA A 85 -6.53 -34.03 25.95
C ALA A 85 -7.70 -34.84 25.34
N GLN A 86 -8.51 -35.52 26.17
CA GLN A 86 -9.62 -36.37 25.71
C GLN A 86 -11.00 -35.76 25.94
N LYS A 87 -11.14 -34.76 26.83
CA LYS A 87 -12.44 -34.17 27.17
C LYS A 87 -12.32 -32.66 27.36
N ASN A 88 -13.09 -31.93 26.55
CA ASN A 88 -13.40 -30.53 26.77
C ASN A 88 -14.71 -30.39 27.56
N TYR A 89 -14.82 -29.28 28.28
CA TYR A 89 -16.01 -28.91 29.05
C TYR A 89 -16.53 -27.57 28.54
N VAL A 90 -17.85 -27.40 28.57
CA VAL A 90 -18.56 -26.21 28.10
C VAL A 90 -19.54 -25.79 29.17
N LEU A 91 -19.38 -24.66 29.84
CA LEU A 91 -20.33 -24.25 30.88
C LEU A 91 -21.57 -23.60 30.21
N ASP A 92 -22.62 -24.40 30.04
CA ASP A 92 -23.90 -24.01 29.47
C ASP A 92 -24.90 -23.66 30.58
N ILE A 93 -25.33 -22.40 30.62
CA ILE A 93 -26.22 -21.86 31.63
C ILE A 93 -27.45 -21.25 30.95
N SER A 94 -28.63 -21.77 31.29
CA SER A 94 -29.91 -21.19 30.92
C SER A 94 -30.65 -20.69 32.16
N ALA A 95 -30.98 -19.40 32.20
CA ALA A 95 -31.78 -18.82 33.27
C ALA A 95 -32.68 -17.69 32.79
N THR A 96 -33.86 -17.49 33.39
CA THR A 96 -34.72 -16.34 33.02
C THR A 96 -34.00 -15.01 33.25
N ASN A 97 -33.31 -14.88 34.38
CA ASN A 97 -32.44 -13.73 34.67
C ASN A 97 -31.13 -14.22 35.31
N ILE A 98 -30.04 -13.50 35.06
CA ILE A 98 -28.76 -13.74 35.74
C ILE A 98 -28.28 -12.42 36.35
N ALA A 99 -27.92 -12.44 37.64
CA ALA A 99 -27.33 -11.31 38.34
C ALA A 99 -26.01 -11.71 39.00
N ILE A 100 -24.92 -11.02 38.64
CA ILE A 100 -23.57 -11.27 39.16
C ILE A 100 -23.12 -10.01 39.90
N ASP A 101 -22.93 -10.07 41.22
CA ASP A 101 -22.45 -8.90 41.99
C ASP A 101 -20.96 -8.59 41.73
N ALA A 102 -20.50 -7.42 42.17
CA ALA A 102 -19.14 -6.91 41.89
C ALA A 102 -17.99 -7.82 42.35
N GLY A 103 -18.21 -8.72 43.32
CA GLY A 103 -17.21 -9.66 43.80
C GLY A 103 -17.29 -11.05 43.15
N SER A 104 -18.41 -11.37 42.52
CA SER A 104 -18.69 -12.71 42.00
C SER A 104 -18.31 -12.87 40.53
N SER A 105 -18.17 -14.14 40.10
CA SER A 105 -17.76 -14.47 38.75
C SER A 105 -18.32 -15.78 38.22
N ILE A 106 -18.51 -15.81 36.90
CA ILE A 106 -18.52 -17.03 36.10
C ILE A 106 -17.14 -17.12 35.46
N ASP A 107 -16.30 -18.05 35.90
CA ASP A 107 -14.87 -18.05 35.57
C ASP A 107 -14.36 -19.42 35.14
N VAL A 108 -14.07 -19.54 33.85
CA VAL A 108 -13.48 -20.72 33.21
C VAL A 108 -12.06 -20.44 32.70
N SER A 109 -11.38 -19.45 33.29
CA SER A 109 -10.00 -19.10 32.92
C SER A 109 -9.04 -20.27 33.14
N GLY A 110 -8.19 -20.56 32.15
CA GLY A 110 -7.24 -21.67 32.19
C GLY A 110 -7.87 -23.07 32.17
N ARG A 111 -9.16 -23.19 31.81
CA ARG A 111 -9.89 -24.46 31.80
C ARG A 111 -10.17 -25.02 30.40
N GLY A 112 -9.64 -24.39 29.37
CA GLY A 112 -9.67 -24.84 27.98
C GLY A 112 -8.61 -25.89 27.69
N TYR A 113 -8.22 -26.02 26.42
CA TYR A 113 -7.26 -27.05 26.00
C TYR A 113 -5.97 -26.99 26.83
N PRO A 114 -5.42 -28.15 27.22
CA PRO A 114 -4.19 -28.19 28.01
C PRO A 114 -2.98 -27.76 27.17
N ALA A 115 -1.83 -27.63 27.85
CA ALA A 115 -0.57 -27.27 27.21
C ALA A 115 -0.29 -28.08 25.95
N THR A 116 0.20 -27.42 24.91
CA THR A 116 0.51 -27.96 23.58
C THR A 116 -0.67 -28.44 22.74
N ILE A 117 -1.89 -28.43 23.26
CA ILE A 117 -3.09 -28.90 22.56
C ILE A 117 -3.87 -27.71 21.99
N GLY A 118 -4.31 -27.83 20.74
CA GLY A 118 -5.14 -26.85 20.05
C GLY A 118 -6.38 -27.47 19.42
N PHE A 119 -6.82 -26.90 18.29
CA PHE A 119 -7.99 -27.32 17.55
C PHE A 119 -8.04 -28.85 17.33
N GLY A 120 -9.24 -29.43 17.48
CA GLY A 120 -9.48 -30.86 17.38
C GLY A 120 -8.88 -31.69 18.53
N GLY A 121 -8.37 -31.08 19.59
CA GLY A 121 -7.75 -31.81 20.71
C GLY A 121 -6.38 -32.40 20.35
N THR A 122 -5.70 -31.82 19.37
CA THR A 122 -4.43 -32.35 18.84
C THR A 122 -3.24 -31.43 19.15
N ALA A 123 -2.06 -32.03 19.30
CA ALA A 123 -0.81 -31.28 19.39
C ALA A 123 -0.34 -30.74 18.02
N ALA A 124 -0.78 -31.36 16.92
CA ALA A 124 -0.39 -30.98 15.56
C ALA A 124 -0.88 -29.60 15.15
N LEU A 125 -1.93 -29.08 15.79
CA LEU A 125 -2.49 -27.75 15.58
C LEU A 125 -2.32 -26.82 16.79
N GLY A 126 -1.58 -27.27 17.81
CA GLY A 126 -1.29 -26.52 19.03
C GLY A 126 0.04 -25.77 18.99
N SER A 127 0.28 -24.98 20.04
CA SER A 127 1.52 -24.20 20.20
C SER A 127 2.56 -24.96 21.03
N SER A 128 3.85 -24.86 20.71
CA SER A 128 4.91 -25.54 21.47
C SER A 128 6.21 -24.75 21.56
N GLY A 129 7.04 -25.10 22.55
CA GLY A 129 8.21 -24.30 22.93
C GLY A 129 7.76 -23.03 23.62
N ASN A 130 8.37 -21.90 23.29
CA ASN A 130 8.03 -20.59 23.89
C ASN A 130 6.87 -19.86 23.18
N SER A 131 6.06 -20.56 22.39
CA SER A 131 4.93 -19.98 21.66
C SER A 131 3.68 -19.87 22.55
N GLY A 132 2.93 -18.78 22.42
CA GLY A 132 1.62 -18.67 23.04
C GLY A 132 0.55 -19.47 22.29
N GLY A 133 -0.50 -19.90 22.99
CA GLY A 133 -1.66 -20.55 22.37
C GLY A 133 -2.42 -19.62 21.43
N SER A 134 -3.13 -20.16 20.44
CA SER A 134 -3.95 -19.40 19.49
C SER A 134 -5.43 -19.78 19.60
N HIS A 135 -6.35 -18.84 19.36
CA HIS A 135 -7.78 -19.11 19.23
C HIS A 135 -8.48 -18.09 18.32
N GLY A 136 -8.98 -16.97 18.85
CA GLY A 136 -9.50 -15.86 18.02
C GLY A 136 -8.36 -15.01 17.47
N GLY A 137 -7.36 -14.74 18.30
CA GLY A 137 -6.07 -14.17 17.92
C GLY A 137 -4.99 -15.23 17.84
N LEU A 138 -3.95 -14.94 17.06
CA LEU A 138 -2.74 -15.75 17.02
C LEU A 138 -1.88 -15.49 18.26
N GLY A 139 -1.45 -16.57 18.91
CA GLY A 139 -0.36 -16.53 19.88
C GLY A 139 0.93 -16.04 19.22
N ALA A 140 1.80 -15.41 19.99
CA ALA A 140 3.09 -14.94 19.48
C ALA A 140 4.18 -16.01 19.60
N LYS A 141 5.29 -15.82 18.87
CA LYS A 141 6.48 -16.69 18.92
C LYS A 141 7.53 -16.11 19.86
N GLY A 142 7.92 -16.87 20.89
CA GLY A 142 9.04 -16.54 21.78
C GLY A 142 10.41 -16.91 21.22
N SER A 143 11.47 -16.70 22.01
CA SER A 143 12.89 -16.86 21.60
C SER A 143 13.28 -18.30 21.20
N GLN A 144 12.58 -19.31 21.70
CA GLN A 144 12.75 -20.74 21.39
C GLN A 144 11.41 -21.39 20.97
N ALA A 145 10.57 -20.63 20.26
CA ALA A 145 9.34 -21.14 19.67
C ALA A 145 9.63 -22.28 18.67
N LYS A 146 8.85 -23.36 18.74
CA LYS A 146 8.94 -24.46 17.76
C LYS A 146 7.77 -24.42 16.79
N GLN A 147 6.55 -24.37 17.34
CA GLN A 147 5.31 -24.35 16.56
C GLN A 147 4.38 -23.28 17.13
N ASN A 148 3.64 -22.60 16.26
CA ASN A 148 2.55 -21.71 16.63
C ASN A 148 1.23 -22.34 16.20
N GLY A 149 0.24 -22.34 17.09
CA GLY A 149 -1.09 -22.84 16.79
C GLY A 149 -1.83 -21.95 15.80
N ILE A 150 -2.89 -22.50 15.21
CA ILE A 150 -3.80 -21.79 14.30
C ILE A 150 -4.92 -21.08 15.07
N THR A 151 -5.60 -20.13 14.42
CA THR A 151 -6.91 -19.66 14.88
C THR A 151 -8.02 -20.59 14.39
N TYR A 152 -9.14 -20.61 15.10
CA TYR A 152 -10.29 -21.48 14.80
C TYR A 152 -11.55 -20.99 15.52
N GLY A 153 -12.69 -21.60 15.20
CA GLY A 153 -13.99 -21.28 15.79
C GLY A 153 -14.71 -20.10 15.11
N SER A 154 -16.02 -20.05 15.27
CA SER A 154 -16.87 -18.96 14.78
C SER A 154 -16.71 -17.71 15.64
N TYR A 155 -16.61 -16.53 15.01
CA TYR A 155 -16.66 -15.25 15.74
C TYR A 155 -18.08 -14.87 16.17
N SER A 156 -19.12 -15.34 15.48
CA SER A 156 -20.51 -15.02 15.78
C SER A 156 -21.14 -15.98 16.78
N GLU A 157 -20.73 -17.25 16.76
CA GLU A 157 -21.24 -18.30 17.66
C GLU A 157 -20.06 -19.14 18.22
N PRO A 158 -19.23 -18.55 19.10
CA PRO A 158 -18.02 -19.19 19.60
C PRO A 158 -18.34 -20.28 20.63
N VAL A 159 -18.00 -21.54 20.30
CA VAL A 159 -18.28 -22.72 21.15
C VAL A 159 -17.03 -23.58 21.45
N LEU A 160 -15.84 -23.11 21.05
CA LEU A 160 -14.59 -23.88 21.17
C LEU A 160 -13.67 -23.33 22.26
N SER A 161 -13.00 -24.21 22.99
CA SER A 161 -12.02 -23.83 24.02
C SER A 161 -10.80 -23.15 23.41
N GLY A 162 -10.14 -22.27 24.15
CA GLY A 162 -8.85 -21.69 23.76
C GLY A 162 -7.71 -22.72 23.81
N ALA A 163 -6.71 -22.59 22.94
CA ALA A 163 -5.57 -23.50 22.88
C ALA A 163 -4.59 -23.28 24.03
N GLY A 164 -3.88 -24.33 24.44
CA GLY A 164 -2.76 -24.22 25.35
C GLY A 164 -1.52 -23.57 24.71
N GLY A 165 -0.75 -22.85 25.51
CA GLY A 165 0.62 -22.48 25.18
C GLY A 165 1.58 -23.66 25.37
N GLY A 166 2.89 -23.43 25.32
CA GLY A 166 3.86 -24.51 25.48
C GLY A 166 3.80 -25.22 26.84
N ASN A 167 3.39 -24.53 27.92
CA ASN A 167 3.17 -25.14 29.25
C ASN A 167 1.98 -24.59 30.02
N SER A 168 1.08 -23.86 29.36
CA SER A 168 -0.08 -23.22 29.96
C SER A 168 -1.37 -23.68 29.26
N ALA A 169 -2.49 -23.67 29.98
CA ALA A 169 -3.79 -24.01 29.43
C ALA A 169 -4.52 -22.78 28.86
N GLY A 170 -5.34 -22.99 27.83
CA GLY A 170 -6.22 -21.95 27.29
C GLY A 170 -7.47 -21.70 28.16
N GLY A 171 -8.28 -20.72 27.80
CA GLY A 171 -9.56 -20.44 28.44
C GLY A 171 -10.67 -21.42 28.03
N GLY A 172 -11.62 -21.69 28.93
CA GLY A 172 -12.75 -22.58 28.68
C GLY A 172 -13.86 -21.95 27.83
N VAL A 173 -15.05 -22.56 27.87
CA VAL A 173 -16.23 -22.11 27.10
C VAL A 173 -17.38 -21.77 28.06
N ILE A 174 -18.01 -20.61 27.85
CA ILE A 174 -19.23 -20.19 28.55
C ILE A 174 -20.33 -19.95 27.51
N LEU A 175 -21.48 -20.60 27.67
CA LEU A 175 -22.70 -20.34 26.92
C LEU A 175 -23.77 -19.84 27.89
N LEU A 176 -24.34 -18.66 27.64
CA LEU A 176 -25.41 -18.09 28.46
C LEU A 176 -26.67 -17.87 27.62
N THR A 177 -27.79 -18.46 28.04
CA THR A 177 -29.12 -18.18 27.49
C THR A 177 -29.97 -17.48 28.56
N VAL A 178 -30.24 -16.18 28.37
CA VAL A 178 -30.89 -15.31 29.36
C VAL A 178 -32.03 -14.49 28.73
N PRO A 179 -33.23 -15.07 28.52
CA PRO A 179 -34.33 -14.39 27.84
C PRO A 179 -34.75 -13.06 28.48
N GLY A 180 -34.56 -12.91 29.79
CA GLY A 180 -34.76 -11.67 30.52
C GLY A 180 -33.49 -10.82 30.60
N THR A 181 -33.04 -10.50 31.81
CA THR A 181 -31.92 -9.59 32.04
C THR A 181 -30.67 -10.32 32.54
N LEU A 182 -29.56 -10.12 31.84
CA LEU A 182 -28.19 -10.40 32.31
C LEU A 182 -27.60 -9.13 32.93
N THR A 183 -27.51 -9.10 34.27
CA THR A 183 -26.87 -8.02 35.03
C THR A 183 -25.46 -8.42 35.43
N VAL A 184 -24.46 -7.88 34.75
CA VAL A 184 -23.04 -8.10 35.05
C VAL A 184 -22.51 -6.97 35.91
N GLY A 185 -22.56 -7.13 37.23
CA GLY A 185 -21.87 -6.27 38.19
C GLY A 185 -20.42 -6.73 38.45
N GLY A 186 -20.20 -8.05 38.43
CA GLY A 186 -18.91 -8.72 38.58
C GLY A 186 -18.26 -9.06 37.24
N THR A 187 -17.83 -10.30 37.07
CA THR A 187 -17.10 -10.70 35.85
C THR A 187 -17.50 -12.04 35.25
N ILE A 188 -17.44 -12.13 33.92
CA ILE A 188 -17.58 -13.38 33.16
C ILE A 188 -16.25 -13.57 32.41
N ARG A 189 -15.53 -14.67 32.67
CA ARG A 189 -14.15 -14.84 32.21
C ARG A 189 -13.88 -16.20 31.59
N ALA A 190 -13.18 -16.17 30.46
CA ALA A 190 -12.58 -17.31 29.79
C ALA A 190 -11.13 -16.98 29.39
N ASN A 191 -10.33 -16.43 30.32
CA ASN A 191 -8.97 -15.99 30.00
C ASN A 191 -7.99 -17.18 29.87
N GLY A 192 -6.96 -17.03 29.04
CA GLY A 192 -5.84 -17.96 28.97
C GLY A 192 -4.94 -17.89 30.20
N SER A 193 -4.27 -19.00 30.53
CA SER A 193 -3.34 -19.04 31.66
C SER A 193 -2.01 -18.36 31.34
N TYR A 194 -1.41 -17.79 32.38
CA TYR A 194 0.00 -17.43 32.35
C TYR A 194 0.88 -18.65 32.06
N GLY A 195 1.99 -18.48 31.33
CA GLY A 195 2.94 -19.56 31.06
C GLY A 195 4.39 -19.13 31.00
N THR A 196 5.28 -19.96 31.57
CA THR A 196 6.74 -19.76 31.47
C THR A 196 7.34 -20.26 30.17
N ALA A 197 6.56 -21.01 29.37
CA ALA A 197 6.87 -21.42 28.01
C ALA A 197 5.69 -21.05 27.08
N GLY A 198 5.23 -19.80 27.18
CA GLY A 198 4.14 -19.24 26.39
C GLY A 198 2.79 -19.26 27.10
N GLY A 199 2.06 -18.15 27.04
CA GLY A 199 0.72 -18.02 27.64
C GLY A 199 -0.37 -18.75 26.83
N GLY A 200 -1.43 -19.18 27.49
CA GLY A 200 -2.57 -19.86 26.86
C GLY A 200 -3.47 -18.88 26.11
N ALA A 201 -4.23 -19.35 25.13
CA ALA A 201 -5.19 -18.50 24.41
C ALA A 201 -6.43 -18.21 25.25
N GLY A 202 -7.10 -17.09 24.97
CA GLY A 202 -8.46 -16.85 25.47
C GLY A 202 -9.46 -17.88 24.91
N GLY A 203 -10.50 -18.18 25.68
CA GLY A 203 -11.56 -19.13 25.34
C GLY A 203 -12.73 -18.52 24.56
N SER A 204 -13.92 -19.12 24.72
CA SER A 204 -15.16 -18.67 24.07
C SER A 204 -16.18 -18.21 25.12
N ILE A 205 -16.83 -17.08 24.88
CA ILE A 205 -18.01 -16.65 25.63
C ILE A 205 -19.10 -16.29 24.62
N PHE A 206 -20.20 -17.03 24.64
CA PHE A 206 -21.38 -16.77 23.82
C PHE A 206 -22.58 -16.46 24.71
N VAL A 207 -23.20 -15.29 24.50
CA VAL A 207 -24.35 -14.83 25.28
C VAL A 207 -25.51 -14.55 24.35
N VAL A 208 -26.66 -15.14 24.65
CA VAL A 208 -27.95 -14.81 24.06
C VAL A 208 -28.83 -14.25 25.18
N ALA A 209 -29.14 -12.96 25.16
CA ALA A 209 -29.87 -12.30 26.25
C ALA A 209 -30.93 -11.31 25.79
N GLY A 210 -32.02 -11.14 26.53
CA GLY A 210 -32.95 -10.04 26.27
C GLY A 210 -32.28 -8.70 26.53
N THR A 211 -31.94 -8.42 27.78
CA THR A 211 -31.21 -7.19 28.18
C THR A 211 -29.85 -7.51 28.80
N ILE A 212 -28.79 -6.84 28.34
CA ILE A 212 -27.47 -6.88 29.00
C ILE A 212 -27.22 -5.53 29.67
N THR A 213 -26.92 -5.55 30.98
CA THR A 213 -26.68 -4.35 31.78
C THR A 213 -25.65 -4.57 32.88
N GLY A 214 -25.30 -3.52 33.61
CA GLY A 214 -24.37 -3.54 34.74
C GLY A 214 -23.10 -2.72 34.50
N THR A 215 -22.12 -2.93 35.37
CA THR A 215 -20.85 -2.17 35.42
C THR A 215 -19.61 -3.06 35.42
N GLY A 216 -19.79 -4.37 35.32
CA GLY A 216 -18.75 -5.39 35.34
C GLY A 216 -18.01 -5.55 34.01
N ALA A 217 -17.39 -6.71 33.79
CA ALA A 217 -16.62 -6.99 32.58
C ALA A 217 -16.82 -8.42 32.05
N ILE A 218 -16.71 -8.59 30.74
CA ILE A 218 -16.72 -9.87 30.03
C ILE A 218 -15.39 -10.02 29.29
N GLU A 219 -14.63 -11.08 29.58
CA GLU A 219 -13.23 -11.18 29.21
C GLU A 219 -12.85 -12.56 28.65
N ALA A 220 -12.20 -12.59 27.50
CA ALA A 220 -11.57 -13.79 26.92
C ALA A 220 -10.15 -13.45 26.43
N LYS A 221 -9.32 -12.95 27.34
CA LYS A 221 -7.97 -12.47 27.04
C LYS A 221 -6.99 -13.63 26.86
N GLY A 222 -5.98 -13.40 26.05
CA GLY A 222 -4.80 -14.25 26.03
C GLY A 222 -4.00 -14.14 27.33
N GLY A 223 -3.42 -15.27 27.76
CA GLY A 223 -2.52 -15.34 28.91
C GLY A 223 -1.16 -14.73 28.60
N ALA A 224 -0.53 -14.12 29.59
CA ALA A 224 0.82 -13.55 29.43
C ALA A 224 1.90 -14.64 29.42
N GLY A 225 2.99 -14.37 28.70
CA GLY A 225 4.22 -15.16 28.72
C GLY A 225 5.27 -14.58 29.69
N GLU A 226 6.03 -15.43 30.36
CA GLU A 226 7.16 -15.02 31.22
C GLU A 226 8.26 -14.28 30.44
N THR A 227 8.54 -13.05 30.86
CA THR A 227 9.56 -12.18 30.25
C THR A 227 10.88 -12.19 30.99
N CYS A 228 10.92 -12.62 32.26
CA CYS A 228 12.15 -12.53 33.06
C CYS A 228 13.10 -13.72 32.83
N CYS A 229 14.33 -13.61 33.38
CA CYS A 229 15.26 -14.72 33.59
C CYS A 229 15.62 -15.58 32.37
N GLY A 230 15.49 -15.04 31.15
CA GLY A 230 15.86 -15.74 29.91
C GLY A 230 14.83 -16.75 29.38
N TYR A 231 13.61 -16.80 29.95
CA TYR A 231 12.56 -17.69 29.47
C TYR A 231 12.08 -17.32 28.06
N GLY A 232 11.96 -16.02 27.75
CA GLY A 232 11.59 -15.54 26.40
C GLY A 232 10.25 -16.09 25.90
N ALA A 233 9.28 -16.28 26.80
CA ALA A 233 7.95 -16.78 26.50
C ALA A 233 7.06 -15.69 25.89
N ALA A 234 6.29 -16.05 24.87
CA ALA A 234 5.37 -15.15 24.20
C ALA A 234 3.96 -15.17 24.82
N GLY A 235 3.19 -14.11 24.60
CA GLY A 235 1.79 -14.07 24.98
C GLY A 235 0.91 -15.00 24.14
N GLY A 236 -0.18 -15.50 24.73
CA GLY A 236 -1.23 -16.23 24.02
C GLY A 236 -2.22 -15.30 23.32
N GLY A 237 -2.84 -15.75 22.24
CA GLY A 237 -3.81 -14.98 21.48
C GLY A 237 -5.13 -14.76 22.23
N GLY A 238 -5.84 -13.69 21.88
CA GLY A 238 -7.18 -13.43 22.41
C GLY A 238 -8.20 -14.49 21.98
N GLY A 239 -9.29 -14.58 22.75
CA GLY A 239 -10.40 -15.51 22.54
C GLY A 239 -11.51 -14.94 21.67
N ARG A 240 -12.73 -15.47 21.82
CA ARG A 240 -13.91 -15.01 21.09
C ARG A 240 -15.04 -14.67 22.05
N LEU A 241 -15.60 -13.48 21.89
CA LEU A 241 -16.76 -12.99 22.64
C LEU A 241 -17.89 -12.70 21.66
N ALA A 242 -19.08 -13.25 21.87
CA ALA A 242 -20.27 -12.92 21.07
C ALA A 242 -21.46 -12.62 21.97
N LEU A 243 -22.13 -11.49 21.72
CA LEU A 243 -23.34 -11.07 22.40
C LEU A 243 -24.48 -10.92 21.38
N HIS A 244 -25.45 -11.82 21.44
CA HIS A 244 -26.75 -11.67 20.78
C HIS A 244 -27.72 -11.08 21.81
N TYR A 245 -28.26 -9.89 21.54
CA TYR A 245 -29.06 -9.15 22.50
C TYR A 245 -30.29 -8.49 21.88
N ASP A 246 -31.33 -8.25 22.68
CA ASP A 246 -32.42 -7.33 22.29
C ASP A 246 -32.09 -5.89 22.70
N VAL A 247 -31.53 -5.70 23.90
CA VAL A 247 -31.21 -4.37 24.47
C VAL A 247 -29.88 -4.36 25.20
N LEU A 248 -29.02 -3.39 24.85
CA LEU A 248 -27.85 -2.99 25.62
C LEU A 248 -28.17 -1.79 26.52
N ALA A 249 -27.93 -1.91 27.82
CA ALA A 249 -28.27 -0.88 28.81
C ALA A 249 -27.15 -0.65 29.85
N GLY A 250 -27.27 0.45 30.62
CA GLY A 250 -26.33 0.78 31.69
C GLY A 250 -24.90 0.94 31.17
N GLY A 251 -23.92 0.31 31.84
CA GLY A 251 -22.52 0.32 31.39
C GLY A 251 -22.25 -0.46 30.10
N PHE A 252 -23.23 -1.24 29.61
CA PHE A 252 -23.17 -1.96 28.35
C PHE A 252 -23.87 -1.23 27.20
N SER A 253 -24.36 0.00 27.40
CA SER A 253 -24.95 0.81 26.33
C SER A 253 -24.00 0.94 25.12
N PRO A 254 -24.48 1.15 23.88
CA PRO A 254 -23.65 1.13 22.67
C PRO A 254 -22.36 1.97 22.76
N ASN A 255 -22.41 3.16 23.36
CA ASN A 255 -21.24 4.04 23.49
C ASN A 255 -20.18 3.57 24.49
N THR A 256 -20.52 2.66 25.41
CA THR A 256 -19.64 2.21 26.51
C THR A 256 -19.38 0.71 26.49
N VAL A 257 -20.09 -0.06 25.66
CA VAL A 257 -19.99 -1.53 25.61
C VAL A 257 -18.55 -2.01 25.39
N ARG A 258 -17.79 -1.37 24.50
CA ARG A 258 -16.38 -1.69 24.22
C ARG A 258 -15.46 -1.62 25.44
N GLN A 259 -15.82 -0.83 26.45
CA GLN A 259 -15.05 -0.70 27.70
C GLN A 259 -15.29 -1.89 28.65
N ARG A 260 -16.35 -2.66 28.41
CA ARG A 260 -16.76 -3.83 29.21
C ARG A 260 -16.32 -5.15 28.61
N LEU A 261 -15.89 -5.14 27.34
CA LEU A 261 -15.51 -6.32 26.58
C LEU A 261 -14.00 -6.30 26.33
N ASP A 262 -13.33 -7.43 26.61
CA ASP A 262 -11.88 -7.55 26.47
C ASP A 262 -11.48 -8.93 25.93
N ALA A 263 -11.12 -8.95 24.64
CA ALA A 263 -10.59 -10.12 23.95
C ALA A 263 -9.12 -9.92 23.52
N ARG A 264 -8.36 -9.05 24.20
CA ARG A 264 -6.97 -8.75 23.78
C ARG A 264 -6.03 -9.96 23.86
N GLY A 265 -4.96 -9.91 23.08
CA GLY A 265 -3.83 -10.83 23.20
C GLY A 265 -3.04 -10.61 24.50
N GLY A 266 -2.34 -11.66 24.93
CA GLY A 266 -1.42 -11.62 26.04
C GLY A 266 -0.11 -10.90 25.67
N SER A 267 0.52 -10.29 26.66
CA SER A 267 1.88 -9.75 26.54
C SER A 267 2.95 -10.80 26.83
N GLY A 268 4.18 -10.57 26.38
CA GLY A 268 5.31 -11.45 26.65
C GLY A 268 6.57 -10.94 25.96
N TRP A 269 7.51 -11.85 25.67
CA TRP A 269 8.66 -11.57 24.80
C TRP A 269 8.23 -11.00 23.45
N ALA A 270 7.14 -11.56 22.92
CA ALA A 270 6.37 -11.01 21.83
C ALA A 270 4.90 -11.00 22.23
N ASN A 271 4.20 -9.93 21.85
CA ASN A 271 2.79 -9.73 22.13
C ASN A 271 1.92 -10.43 21.09
N ALA A 272 0.83 -11.03 21.56
CA ALA A 272 -0.10 -11.78 20.72
C ALA A 272 -1.19 -10.90 20.10
N GLY A 273 -1.88 -11.46 19.10
CA GLY A 273 -3.02 -10.82 18.47
C GLY A 273 -4.26 -10.80 19.33
N ALA A 274 -5.08 -9.77 19.12
CA ALA A 274 -6.42 -9.70 19.66
C ALA A 274 -7.29 -10.84 19.13
N GLY A 275 -8.25 -11.23 19.94
CA GLY A 275 -9.39 -12.02 19.56
C GLY A 275 -10.48 -11.19 18.89
N THR A 276 -11.69 -11.74 18.86
CA THR A 276 -12.86 -11.08 18.24
C THR A 276 -13.94 -10.80 19.28
N VAL A 277 -14.60 -9.65 19.13
CA VAL A 277 -15.84 -9.32 19.83
C VAL A 277 -16.93 -9.12 18.79
N TYR A 278 -18.04 -9.87 18.91
CA TYR A 278 -19.16 -9.81 18.00
C TYR A 278 -20.43 -9.37 18.73
N LEU A 279 -21.14 -8.39 18.16
CA LEU A 279 -22.37 -7.83 18.71
C LEU A 279 -23.48 -8.00 17.68
N ARG A 280 -24.62 -8.56 18.10
CA ARG A 280 -25.80 -8.67 17.24
C ARG A 280 -27.05 -8.25 18.00
N GLY A 281 -27.56 -7.08 17.66
CA GLY A 281 -28.80 -6.51 18.15
C GLY A 281 -30.02 -6.87 17.29
N PRO A 282 -31.21 -6.37 17.67
CA PRO A 282 -32.42 -6.56 16.88
C PRO A 282 -32.32 -5.84 15.54
N GLY A 283 -32.68 -6.53 14.46
CA GLY A 283 -32.64 -6.00 13.08
C GLY A 283 -31.30 -6.17 12.36
N GLN A 284 -30.25 -6.62 13.04
CA GLN A 284 -28.96 -6.96 12.44
C GLN A 284 -28.96 -8.39 11.88
N THR A 285 -28.53 -8.53 10.63
CA THR A 285 -28.41 -9.85 9.98
C THR A 285 -27.03 -10.44 10.20
N TYR A 286 -25.99 -9.62 10.03
CA TYR A 286 -24.59 -10.05 10.02
C TYR A 286 -23.75 -9.49 11.18
N GLY A 287 -24.34 -8.63 12.02
CA GLY A 287 -23.77 -8.11 13.26
C GLY A 287 -22.52 -7.24 13.10
N ASP A 288 -22.07 -6.68 14.22
CA ASP A 288 -20.89 -5.81 14.29
C ASP A 288 -19.69 -6.61 14.82
N LEU A 289 -18.55 -6.52 14.12
CA LEU A 289 -17.29 -7.10 14.56
C LEU A 289 -16.35 -6.02 15.10
N ILE A 290 -15.83 -6.24 16.30
CA ILE A 290 -14.84 -5.37 16.95
C ILE A 290 -13.56 -6.15 17.18
N VAL A 291 -12.44 -5.59 16.69
CA VAL A 291 -11.08 -6.10 16.89
C VAL A 291 -10.29 -5.01 17.60
N ASP A 292 -10.08 -5.22 18.90
CA ASP A 292 -9.42 -4.26 19.79
C ASP A 292 -8.35 -4.96 20.64
N ASN A 293 -7.07 -4.65 20.39
CA ASN A 293 -5.96 -5.20 21.18
C ASN A 293 -5.60 -4.34 22.40
N LYS A 294 -6.41 -3.32 22.72
CA LYS A 294 -6.25 -2.44 23.88
C LYS A 294 -4.85 -1.80 23.97
N GLY A 295 -4.24 -1.49 22.82
CA GLY A 295 -2.90 -0.89 22.70
C GLY A 295 -1.74 -1.89 22.85
N VAL A 296 -2.04 -3.20 22.84
CA VAL A 296 -1.02 -4.26 22.80
C VAL A 296 -0.52 -4.39 21.36
N ALA A 297 0.62 -3.75 21.04
CA ALA A 297 1.21 -3.84 19.71
C ALA A 297 1.64 -5.28 19.38
N SER A 298 0.97 -5.92 18.41
CA SER A 298 1.24 -7.28 17.94
C SER A 298 1.90 -7.30 16.55
N PHE A 299 2.20 -8.49 16.02
CA PHE A 299 2.74 -8.67 14.67
C PHE A 299 1.65 -8.53 13.59
N ALA A 300 2.03 -8.30 12.33
CA ALA A 300 1.08 -8.18 11.21
C ALA A 300 0.16 -9.41 11.11
N ASN A 301 -1.11 -9.18 10.72
CA ASN A 301 -2.10 -10.23 10.50
C ASN A 301 -2.37 -11.12 11.73
N SER A 302 -2.24 -10.57 12.94
CA SER A 302 -2.33 -11.36 14.18
C SER A 302 -3.75 -11.76 14.58
N THR A 303 -4.78 -11.22 13.93
CA THR A 303 -6.20 -11.60 14.13
C THR A 303 -6.78 -12.11 12.80
N PRO A 304 -6.40 -13.32 12.36
CA PRO A 304 -6.94 -13.90 11.14
C PRO A 304 -8.37 -14.40 11.33
N LEU A 305 -9.30 -13.95 10.49
CA LEU A 305 -10.63 -14.55 10.36
C LEU A 305 -10.53 -15.83 9.54
N VAL A 306 -11.23 -16.86 10.00
CA VAL A 306 -11.20 -18.19 9.41
C VAL A 306 -12.01 -18.17 8.11
N THR A 307 -11.34 -18.36 6.97
CA THR A 307 -11.96 -18.45 5.63
C THR A 307 -11.25 -19.49 4.78
N VAL A 308 -11.96 -20.05 3.80
CA VAL A 308 -11.40 -21.04 2.86
C VAL A 308 -10.37 -20.46 1.87
N GLY A 309 -10.15 -19.15 1.89
CA GLY A 309 -9.23 -18.45 1.00
C GLY A 309 -9.77 -18.36 -0.43
N SER A 310 -8.95 -18.70 -1.42
CA SER A 310 -9.33 -18.66 -2.84
C SER A 310 -8.79 -19.87 -3.59
N GLY A 311 -9.52 -20.32 -4.60
CA GLY A 311 -9.06 -21.41 -5.47
C GLY A 311 -9.86 -21.52 -6.75
N THR A 312 -9.74 -22.65 -7.43
CA THR A 312 -10.45 -22.94 -8.68
C THR A 312 -11.21 -24.23 -8.53
N ILE A 313 -12.49 -24.20 -8.89
CA ILE A 313 -13.37 -25.37 -8.80
C ILE A 313 -12.89 -26.41 -9.81
N LEU A 314 -12.52 -27.60 -9.33
CA LEU A 314 -12.28 -28.75 -10.19
C LEU A 314 -13.59 -29.47 -10.54
N ALA A 315 -14.44 -29.67 -9.55
CA ALA A 315 -15.74 -30.32 -9.73
C ALA A 315 -16.77 -29.71 -8.75
N LEU A 316 -18.02 -29.61 -9.21
CA LEU A 316 -19.13 -29.06 -8.46
C LEU A 316 -20.34 -30.00 -8.55
N SER A 317 -20.99 -30.26 -7.43
CA SER A 317 -22.35 -30.80 -7.35
C SER A 317 -23.25 -29.79 -6.64
N ASP A 318 -24.52 -30.12 -6.49
CA ASP A 318 -25.49 -29.36 -5.69
C ASP A 318 -24.91 -28.97 -4.31
N THR A 319 -24.42 -29.95 -3.54
CA THR A 319 -23.98 -29.73 -2.17
C THR A 319 -22.48 -29.83 -1.96
N ALA A 320 -21.65 -29.84 -3.01
CA ALA A 320 -20.20 -30.02 -2.85
C ALA A 320 -19.34 -29.28 -3.89
N LEU A 321 -18.33 -28.57 -3.41
CA LEU A 321 -17.27 -27.95 -4.21
C LEU A 321 -15.95 -28.68 -3.97
N THR A 322 -15.31 -29.16 -5.04
CA THR A 322 -14.03 -29.89 -4.98
C THR A 322 -12.89 -29.07 -5.59
N ASP A 323 -11.78 -28.94 -4.86
CA ASP A 323 -10.49 -28.43 -5.32
C ASP A 323 -9.37 -29.37 -4.84
N LEU A 324 -8.75 -30.12 -5.76
CA LEU A 324 -7.67 -31.06 -5.42
C LEU A 324 -6.32 -30.37 -5.17
N SER A 325 -6.19 -29.08 -5.47
CA SER A 325 -5.02 -28.27 -5.14
C SER A 325 -5.09 -27.68 -3.73
N ALA A 326 -6.29 -27.63 -3.15
CA ALA A 326 -6.50 -27.18 -1.78
C ALA A 326 -5.92 -28.17 -0.75
N THR A 327 -5.50 -27.61 0.39
CA THR A 327 -5.01 -28.37 1.55
C THR A 327 -5.70 -27.87 2.82
N TRP A 328 -7.02 -27.93 2.84
CA TRP A 328 -7.84 -27.44 3.95
C TRP A 328 -7.67 -28.29 5.20
N ILE A 329 -7.75 -27.64 6.37
CA ILE A 329 -7.83 -28.33 7.65
C ILE A 329 -9.28 -28.81 7.84
N VAL A 330 -9.45 -30.11 8.06
CA VAL A 330 -10.75 -30.76 8.22
C VAL A 330 -11.57 -30.06 9.32
N ASP A 331 -12.83 -29.78 9.02
CA ASP A 331 -13.83 -29.13 9.87
C ASP A 331 -13.49 -27.73 10.41
N LEU A 332 -12.41 -27.09 9.93
CA LEU A 332 -12.02 -25.75 10.38
C LEU A 332 -12.95 -24.66 9.84
N TYR A 333 -13.51 -24.86 8.64
CA TYR A 333 -14.25 -23.84 7.89
C TYR A 333 -15.77 -23.98 7.97
N THR A 334 -16.25 -24.85 8.85
CA THR A 334 -17.67 -24.99 9.16
C THR A 334 -18.26 -23.66 9.59
N ASP A 335 -19.49 -23.38 9.12
CA ASP A 335 -20.27 -22.16 9.32
C ASP A 335 -19.69 -20.89 8.69
N THR A 336 -18.62 -21.01 7.89
CA THR A 336 -18.08 -19.89 7.09
C THR A 336 -18.75 -19.83 5.72
N TRP A 337 -18.61 -18.69 5.03
CA TRP A 337 -19.25 -18.45 3.74
C TRP A 337 -18.24 -18.51 2.59
N VAL A 338 -18.70 -19.03 1.45
CA VAL A 338 -17.96 -19.02 0.19
C VAL A 338 -18.82 -18.37 -0.89
N ASN A 339 -18.22 -17.45 -1.64
CA ASN A 339 -18.68 -17.09 -2.98
C ASN A 339 -18.19 -18.20 -3.95
N PRO A 340 -19.09 -19.06 -4.49
CA PRO A 340 -18.69 -20.14 -5.38
C PRO A 340 -18.17 -19.65 -6.74
N ASN A 341 -18.49 -18.40 -7.14
CA ASN A 341 -18.02 -17.78 -8.37
C ASN A 341 -17.67 -16.30 -8.13
N ALA A 342 -16.38 -16.04 -7.95
CA ALA A 342 -15.82 -14.71 -7.70
C ALA A 342 -15.98 -13.71 -8.87
N ALA A 343 -16.50 -14.16 -10.01
CA ALA A 343 -16.78 -13.32 -11.18
C ALA A 343 -18.28 -13.09 -11.40
N GLN A 344 -19.16 -13.55 -10.49
CA GLN A 344 -20.58 -13.24 -10.57
C GLN A 344 -20.84 -11.73 -10.34
N GLY A 345 -22.05 -11.27 -10.69
CA GLY A 345 -22.54 -9.94 -10.31
C GLY A 345 -21.83 -8.75 -10.98
N GLU A 346 -22.06 -8.49 -12.27
CA GLU A 346 -21.60 -7.23 -12.88
C GLU A 346 -22.62 -6.10 -12.63
N PRO A 347 -22.22 -4.92 -12.11
CA PRO A 347 -20.86 -4.52 -11.72
C PRO A 347 -20.44 -5.07 -10.35
N HIS A 348 -19.23 -5.62 -10.27
CA HIS A 348 -18.67 -6.33 -9.11
C HIS A 348 -18.83 -5.58 -7.77
N SER A 349 -19.93 -5.79 -7.06
CA SER A 349 -20.03 -5.60 -5.61
C SER A 349 -20.15 -6.97 -4.97
N LEU A 350 -19.84 -7.08 -3.68
CA LEU A 350 -20.14 -8.31 -2.94
C LEU A 350 -21.61 -8.35 -2.51
N THR A 351 -22.38 -7.27 -2.71
CA THR A 351 -23.79 -7.20 -2.28
C THR A 351 -24.76 -7.90 -3.21
N ASP A 352 -24.41 -8.08 -4.48
CA ASP A 352 -25.16 -8.84 -5.48
C ASP A 352 -24.66 -10.28 -5.66
N ASP A 353 -23.54 -10.62 -5.01
CA ASP A 353 -23.00 -11.97 -4.98
C ASP A 353 -23.88 -12.92 -4.15
N THR A 354 -24.20 -14.08 -4.71
CA THR A 354 -24.81 -15.17 -3.95
C THR A 354 -23.73 -15.95 -3.20
N LEU A 355 -23.80 -15.90 -1.87
CA LEU A 355 -22.92 -16.64 -0.98
C LEU A 355 -23.59 -17.94 -0.52
N VAL A 356 -22.78 -18.99 -0.33
CA VAL A 356 -23.24 -20.29 0.17
C VAL A 356 -22.48 -20.63 1.45
N GLN A 357 -23.19 -21.10 2.47
CA GLN A 357 -22.57 -21.49 3.74
C GLN A 357 -21.93 -22.88 3.62
N ILE A 358 -20.76 -23.04 4.24
CA ILE A 358 -20.04 -24.30 4.34
C ILE A 358 -20.52 -25.04 5.59
N THR A 359 -21.02 -26.26 5.43
CA THR A 359 -21.53 -27.09 6.54
C THR A 359 -20.48 -28.02 7.13
N SER A 360 -19.47 -28.37 6.34
CA SER A 360 -18.30 -29.17 6.76
C SER A 360 -17.28 -29.18 5.62
N ASN A 361 -16.05 -29.60 5.91
CA ASN A 361 -15.03 -29.72 4.88
C ASN A 361 -14.06 -30.88 5.13
N SER A 362 -13.58 -31.47 4.04
CA SER A 362 -12.39 -32.33 4.03
C SER A 362 -11.16 -31.50 3.60
N ALA A 363 -10.05 -32.17 3.27
CA ALA A 363 -8.85 -31.50 2.78
C ALA A 363 -9.03 -30.84 1.40
N THR A 364 -9.96 -31.35 0.59
CA THR A 364 -10.15 -30.96 -0.83
C THR A 364 -11.60 -30.76 -1.23
N VAL A 365 -12.55 -30.91 -0.31
CA VAL A 365 -13.99 -30.77 -0.58
C VAL A 365 -14.65 -29.90 0.48
N LEU A 366 -15.44 -28.92 0.03
CA LEU A 366 -16.38 -28.16 0.86
C LEU A 366 -17.78 -28.72 0.67
N ASN A 367 -18.47 -29.06 1.76
CA ASN A 367 -19.88 -29.40 1.73
C ASN A 367 -20.70 -28.12 1.94
N LEU A 368 -21.70 -27.91 1.10
CA LEU A 368 -22.45 -26.68 0.98
C LEU A 368 -23.88 -26.85 1.50
N ALA A 369 -24.42 -25.79 2.10
CA ALA A 369 -25.80 -25.78 2.62
C ALA A 369 -26.86 -25.73 1.51
N ASP A 370 -26.53 -25.10 0.39
CA ASP A 370 -27.45 -24.82 -0.73
C ASP A 370 -26.81 -25.18 -2.07
N ASP A 371 -27.65 -25.29 -3.11
CA ASP A 371 -27.25 -25.65 -4.48
C ASP A 371 -26.42 -24.56 -5.17
N ALA A 372 -25.11 -24.81 -5.30
CA ALA A 372 -24.19 -23.89 -5.96
C ALA A 372 -24.12 -24.04 -7.49
N THR A 373 -24.76 -25.05 -8.08
CA THR A 373 -24.66 -25.34 -9.54
C THR A 373 -25.37 -24.32 -10.42
N SER A 374 -26.24 -23.50 -9.83
CA SER A 374 -26.87 -22.36 -10.49
C SER A 374 -25.99 -21.11 -10.52
N ILE A 375 -24.91 -21.08 -9.72
CA ILE A 375 -24.04 -19.91 -9.48
C ILE A 375 -22.67 -20.10 -10.15
N ALA A 376 -22.15 -21.33 -10.10
CA ALA A 376 -20.80 -21.67 -10.52
C ALA A 376 -20.73 -22.97 -11.33
N ALA A 377 -19.60 -23.19 -11.98
CA ALA A 377 -19.24 -24.40 -12.69
C ALA A 377 -17.77 -24.78 -12.47
N ALA A 378 -17.38 -25.97 -12.94
CA ALA A 378 -15.98 -26.38 -12.96
C ALA A 378 -15.15 -25.41 -13.82
N GLY A 379 -14.02 -24.95 -13.28
CA GLY A 379 -13.16 -23.93 -13.87
C GLY A 379 -13.34 -22.53 -13.26
N ASP A 380 -14.46 -22.28 -12.56
CA ASP A 380 -14.69 -20.98 -11.92
C ASP A 380 -13.80 -20.78 -10.69
N ALA A 381 -13.45 -19.53 -10.42
CA ALA A 381 -12.70 -19.17 -9.23
C ALA A 381 -13.67 -18.95 -8.05
N TYR A 382 -13.41 -19.57 -6.91
CA TYR A 382 -14.17 -19.33 -5.68
C TYR A 382 -13.38 -18.45 -4.71
N ARG A 383 -14.09 -17.79 -3.79
CA ARG A 383 -13.54 -16.93 -2.73
C ARG A 383 -14.29 -17.17 -1.43
N GLY A 384 -13.57 -17.35 -0.33
CA GLY A 384 -14.16 -17.24 1.01
C GLY A 384 -14.58 -15.80 1.25
N THR A 385 -15.75 -15.57 1.83
CA THR A 385 -16.32 -14.24 2.01
C THR A 385 -16.79 -14.06 3.44
N ILE A 386 -16.62 -12.86 3.98
CA ILE A 386 -17.13 -12.47 5.29
C ILE A 386 -18.07 -11.30 5.09
N VAL A 387 -19.26 -11.36 5.68
CA VAL A 387 -20.25 -10.28 5.67
C VAL A 387 -20.46 -9.80 7.10
N LEU A 388 -20.48 -8.48 7.29
CA LEU A 388 -20.69 -7.80 8.56
C LEU A 388 -21.63 -6.61 8.35
N ASP A 389 -22.44 -6.29 9.37
CA ASP A 389 -23.21 -5.04 9.38
C ASP A 389 -22.26 -3.85 9.63
N SER A 390 -21.37 -3.94 10.63
CA SER A 390 -20.32 -2.94 10.88
C SER A 390 -18.99 -3.59 11.26
N LEU A 391 -17.88 -2.85 11.08
CA LEU A 391 -16.55 -3.31 11.45
C LEU A 391 -15.75 -2.22 12.16
N GLU A 392 -15.16 -2.58 13.30
CA GLU A 392 -14.36 -1.70 14.15
C GLU A 392 -12.97 -2.32 14.37
N ILE A 393 -11.90 -1.64 13.96
CA ILE A 393 -10.52 -2.12 14.15
C ILE A 393 -9.67 -1.01 14.81
N ILE A 394 -9.30 -1.24 16.07
CA ILE A 394 -8.71 -0.23 16.95
C ILE A 394 -7.67 -0.82 17.90
N GLY A 395 -6.96 0.05 18.62
CA GLY A 395 -6.13 -0.34 19.76
C GLY A 395 -5.07 -1.39 19.41
N ASP A 396 -4.40 -1.24 18.26
CA ASP A 396 -3.47 -2.23 17.69
C ASP A 396 -4.09 -3.57 17.27
N GLY A 397 -5.41 -3.60 17.03
CA GLY A 397 -6.07 -4.70 16.33
C GLY A 397 -5.50 -4.87 14.92
N ARG A 398 -5.18 -6.09 14.51
CA ARG A 398 -4.57 -6.39 13.20
C ARG A 398 -5.33 -7.52 12.50
N LEU A 399 -6.44 -7.15 11.88
CA LEU A 399 -7.35 -8.05 11.20
C LEU A 399 -6.78 -8.53 9.87
N PHE A 400 -6.92 -9.83 9.61
CA PHE A 400 -6.54 -10.42 8.33
C PHE A 400 -7.62 -11.37 7.83
N THR A 401 -7.91 -11.31 6.54
CA THR A 401 -8.64 -12.37 5.84
C THR A 401 -7.95 -12.69 4.52
N GLY A 402 -7.83 -13.98 4.21
CA GLY A 402 -7.37 -14.43 2.89
C GLY A 402 -8.45 -14.35 1.81
N GLY A 403 -9.69 -14.08 2.22
CA GLY A 403 -10.86 -13.95 1.36
C GLY A 403 -11.32 -12.50 1.18
N ASP A 404 -12.56 -12.36 0.78
CA ASP A 404 -13.25 -11.10 0.60
C ASP A 404 -13.98 -10.69 1.88
N LEU A 405 -14.16 -9.39 2.08
CA LEU A 405 -14.78 -8.79 3.25
C LEU A 405 -15.78 -7.72 2.79
N LEU A 406 -17.06 -7.97 3.06
CA LEU A 406 -18.16 -7.04 2.86
C LEU A 406 -18.58 -6.45 4.20
N VAL A 407 -18.58 -5.12 4.28
CA VAL A 407 -19.18 -4.37 5.39
C VAL A 407 -20.34 -3.56 4.82
N LEU A 408 -21.55 -3.87 5.29
CA LEU A 408 -22.78 -3.27 4.78
C LEU A 408 -22.92 -1.80 5.22
N GLY A 409 -22.46 -1.49 6.44
CA GLY A 409 -22.43 -0.14 7.00
C GLY A 409 -21.02 0.38 7.24
N GLY A 410 -20.92 1.34 8.16
CA GLY A 410 -19.69 2.00 8.56
C GLY A 410 -18.96 1.26 9.67
N ASP A 411 -18.29 2.02 10.53
CA ASP A 411 -17.75 1.52 11.79
C ASP A 411 -18.78 1.63 12.94
N PHE A 412 -18.56 0.83 13.98
CA PHE A 412 -19.46 0.78 15.14
C PHE A 412 -19.42 2.10 15.95
N GLU A 413 -18.23 2.70 16.12
CA GLU A 413 -18.05 3.88 16.98
C GLU A 413 -18.69 5.15 16.40
N SER A 414 -18.69 5.30 15.08
CA SER A 414 -19.28 6.46 14.38
C SER A 414 -20.81 6.54 14.52
N GLY A 415 -21.47 5.44 14.89
CA GLY A 415 -22.92 5.40 15.11
C GLY A 415 -23.75 5.73 13.87
N ASN A 416 -23.19 5.57 12.67
CA ASN A 416 -23.86 5.77 11.39
C ASN A 416 -23.28 4.86 10.31
N GLN A 417 -24.04 4.61 9.24
CA GLN A 417 -23.65 3.70 8.15
C GLN A 417 -22.65 4.30 7.15
N THR A 418 -22.49 5.63 7.17
CA THR A 418 -21.79 6.36 6.10
C THR A 418 -20.31 6.67 6.41
N THR A 419 -19.86 6.40 7.63
CA THR A 419 -18.50 6.73 8.10
C THR A 419 -17.79 5.45 8.50
N PHE A 420 -16.57 5.26 8.02
CA PHE A 420 -15.70 4.16 8.42
C PHE A 420 -14.38 4.70 8.97
N LYS A 421 -14.13 4.48 10.26
CA LYS A 421 -12.91 4.86 10.96
C LYS A 421 -12.10 3.64 11.34
N MET A 422 -10.79 3.72 11.12
CA MET A 422 -9.86 2.65 11.50
C MET A 422 -8.55 3.21 12.05
N SER A 423 -8.15 2.71 13.21
CA SER A 423 -6.83 2.99 13.80
C SER A 423 -5.92 1.76 13.89
N GLY A 424 -6.47 0.56 13.75
CA GLY A 424 -5.70 -0.68 13.63
C GLY A 424 -5.27 -1.01 12.19
N ALA A 425 -5.03 -2.29 11.92
CA ALA A 425 -4.62 -2.78 10.62
C ALA A 425 -5.68 -3.71 10.01
N LEU A 426 -5.97 -3.52 8.72
CA LEU A 426 -6.77 -4.42 7.89
C LEU A 426 -5.95 -4.89 6.70
N THR A 427 -5.86 -6.22 6.55
CA THR A 427 -5.36 -6.86 5.34
C THR A 427 -6.45 -7.76 4.77
N ALA A 428 -6.89 -7.50 3.54
CA ALA A 428 -7.93 -8.28 2.87
C ALA A 428 -7.66 -8.44 1.37
N ASN A 429 -8.31 -9.42 0.74
CA ASN A 429 -8.25 -9.54 -0.71
C ASN A 429 -9.12 -8.45 -1.36
N THR A 430 -10.43 -8.57 -1.18
CA THR A 430 -11.40 -7.53 -1.50
C THR A 430 -11.97 -6.95 -0.22
N PHE A 431 -12.06 -5.63 -0.13
CA PHE A 431 -12.80 -4.93 0.91
C PHE A 431 -13.92 -4.14 0.25
N ASP A 432 -15.17 -4.53 0.46
CA ASP A 432 -16.35 -3.83 -0.03
C ASP A 432 -16.98 -3.04 1.13
N ILE A 433 -17.09 -1.72 0.94
CA ILE A 433 -17.67 -0.75 1.86
C ILE A 433 -18.95 -0.18 1.25
N HIS A 434 -20.08 -0.85 1.47
CA HIS A 434 -21.29 -0.62 0.68
C HIS A 434 -21.84 0.81 0.81
N GLU A 435 -22.23 1.28 2.00
CA GLU A 435 -22.86 2.60 2.22
C GLU A 435 -21.89 3.73 2.65
N VAL A 436 -20.59 3.45 2.68
CA VAL A 436 -19.61 4.40 3.21
C VAL A 436 -19.39 5.54 2.22
N SER A 437 -19.40 6.78 2.73
CA SER A 437 -19.10 8.00 1.96
C SER A 437 -17.87 8.75 2.50
N VAL A 438 -17.42 8.40 3.71
CA VAL A 438 -16.22 8.95 4.36
C VAL A 438 -15.43 7.82 5.00
N MET A 439 -14.15 7.72 4.64
CA MET A 439 -13.20 6.80 5.25
C MET A 439 -12.05 7.56 5.91
N GLU A 440 -11.86 7.33 7.21
CA GLU A 440 -10.75 7.89 8.00
C GLU A 440 -9.83 6.77 8.49
N VAL A 441 -8.55 6.79 8.10
CA VAL A 441 -7.58 5.77 8.53
C VAL A 441 -6.39 6.42 9.21
N THR A 442 -6.03 5.92 10.39
CA THR A 442 -4.77 6.26 11.08
C THR A 442 -3.84 5.07 11.28
N GLY A 443 -4.25 3.86 10.84
CA GLY A 443 -3.49 2.64 10.93
C GLY A 443 -3.04 2.10 9.58
N THR A 444 -3.15 0.79 9.35
CA THR A 444 -2.70 0.13 8.11
C THR A 444 -3.88 -0.40 7.30
N LEU A 445 -3.94 -0.06 6.02
CA LEU A 445 -4.92 -0.62 5.08
C LEU A 445 -4.18 -1.24 3.91
N ASP A 446 -4.18 -2.56 3.81
CA ASP A 446 -3.56 -3.32 2.72
C ASP A 446 -4.62 -4.19 2.04
N VAL A 447 -5.13 -3.71 0.90
CA VAL A 447 -6.21 -4.37 0.17
C VAL A 447 -5.86 -4.54 -1.30
N LYS A 448 -6.18 -5.70 -1.86
CA LYS A 448 -5.98 -5.94 -3.29
C LYS A 448 -7.11 -5.38 -4.15
N LYS A 449 -8.27 -5.12 -3.56
CA LYS A 449 -9.41 -4.47 -4.22
C LYS A 449 -10.24 -3.74 -3.16
N LEU A 450 -10.65 -2.51 -3.45
CA LEU A 450 -11.55 -1.72 -2.62
C LEU A 450 -12.80 -1.40 -3.45
N GLN A 451 -13.97 -1.87 -3.01
CA GLN A 451 -15.26 -1.69 -3.67
C GLN A 451 -16.23 -0.93 -2.75
N GLY A 452 -17.31 -0.41 -3.29
CA GLY A 452 -18.37 0.22 -2.50
C GLY A 452 -19.43 0.87 -3.37
N ASN A 453 -20.67 0.98 -2.87
CA ASN A 453 -21.79 1.62 -3.58
C ASN A 453 -22.00 1.10 -5.03
N GLY A 454 -21.76 -0.19 -5.30
CA GLY A 454 -21.87 -0.76 -6.66
C GLY A 454 -20.75 -0.36 -7.62
N ALA A 455 -19.67 0.24 -7.12
CA ALA A 455 -18.50 0.62 -7.91
C ALA A 455 -17.28 -0.23 -7.52
N ALA A 456 -16.50 -0.63 -8.54
CA ALA A 456 -15.25 -1.36 -8.35
C ALA A 456 -14.16 -0.53 -7.65
N THR A 457 -14.31 0.81 -7.62
CA THR A 457 -13.53 1.79 -6.87
C THR A 457 -14.45 2.96 -6.45
N PRO A 458 -14.93 3.01 -5.20
CA PRO A 458 -15.95 3.98 -4.80
C PRO A 458 -15.36 5.39 -4.69
N PRO A 459 -15.86 6.40 -5.44
CA PRO A 459 -15.37 7.77 -5.35
C PRO A 459 -15.90 8.45 -4.08
N ILE A 460 -15.29 8.15 -2.94
CA ILE A 460 -15.70 8.67 -1.62
C ILE A 460 -14.65 9.63 -1.05
N ALA A 461 -14.94 10.25 0.10
CA ALA A 461 -13.97 11.11 0.78
C ALA A 461 -13.01 10.26 1.63
N TYR A 462 -11.71 10.35 1.36
CA TYR A 462 -10.66 9.66 2.10
C TYR A 462 -9.81 10.63 2.92
N SER A 463 -9.57 10.29 4.18
CA SER A 463 -8.65 11.00 5.07
C SER A 463 -7.69 10.00 5.74
N PHE A 464 -6.44 10.01 5.28
CA PHE A 464 -5.37 9.18 5.80
C PHE A 464 -4.43 10.03 6.66
N LYS A 465 -4.23 9.67 7.94
CA LYS A 465 -3.38 10.43 8.86
C LYS A 465 -2.37 9.52 9.53
N GLN A 466 -1.08 9.69 9.26
CA GLN A 466 -0.01 8.77 9.70
C GLN A 466 -0.27 7.31 9.30
N ALA A 467 -1.09 7.09 8.27
CA ALA A 467 -1.53 5.78 7.85
C ALA A 467 -0.53 5.13 6.87
N ALA A 468 -0.51 3.80 6.85
CA ALA A 468 0.17 3.02 5.83
C ALA A 468 -0.87 2.35 4.94
N VAL A 469 -1.00 2.80 3.69
CA VAL A 469 -2.06 2.36 2.79
C VAL A 469 -1.46 1.78 1.51
N THR A 470 -1.90 0.59 1.14
CA THR A 470 -1.52 -0.10 -0.10
C THR A 470 -2.76 -0.60 -0.82
N MET A 471 -2.95 -0.17 -2.07
CA MET A 471 -4.03 -0.67 -2.93
C MET A 471 -3.72 -0.41 -4.41
N PRO A 472 -4.21 -1.20 -5.37
CA PRO A 472 -3.86 -1.01 -6.78
C PRO A 472 -4.48 0.24 -7.41
N THR A 473 -5.69 0.62 -7.04
CA THR A 473 -6.36 1.81 -7.58
C THR A 473 -7.14 2.50 -6.48
N LEU A 474 -6.99 3.82 -6.39
CA LEU A 474 -7.78 4.67 -5.52
C LEU A 474 -8.52 5.70 -6.36
N THR A 475 -9.86 5.58 -6.42
CA THR A 475 -10.74 6.62 -6.96
C THR A 475 -11.37 7.36 -5.79
N ALA A 476 -11.20 8.68 -5.72
CA ALA A 476 -11.64 9.50 -4.59
C ALA A 476 -12.55 10.64 -5.05
N GLN A 477 -13.50 11.04 -4.18
CA GLN A 477 -14.16 12.34 -4.31
C GLN A 477 -13.25 13.46 -3.80
N THR A 478 -12.57 13.21 -2.68
CA THR A 478 -11.52 14.07 -2.11
C THR A 478 -10.51 13.18 -1.38
N LEU A 479 -9.24 13.55 -1.40
CA LEU A 479 -8.18 12.82 -0.70
C LEU A 479 -7.36 13.76 0.17
N ILE A 480 -7.27 13.43 1.47
CA ILE A 480 -6.39 14.10 2.43
C ILE A 480 -5.37 13.06 2.93
N VAL A 481 -4.08 13.41 2.86
CA VAL A 481 -2.97 12.59 3.37
C VAL A 481 -2.11 13.43 4.31
N ASP A 482 -2.21 13.20 5.62
CA ASP A 482 -1.45 13.92 6.65
C ASP A 482 -0.40 13.00 7.29
N GLY A 483 0.81 13.00 6.73
CA GLY A 483 1.85 12.02 7.07
C GLY A 483 1.54 10.58 6.63
N GLY A 484 2.45 9.66 6.91
CA GLY A 484 2.31 8.24 6.54
C GLY A 484 2.76 7.90 5.11
N SER A 485 2.46 6.69 4.67
CA SER A 485 2.83 6.17 3.34
C SER A 485 1.61 5.67 2.58
N LEU A 486 1.49 6.09 1.33
CA LEU A 486 0.43 5.72 0.41
C LEU A 486 1.07 5.11 -0.84
N THR A 487 0.90 3.81 -1.04
CA THR A 487 1.41 3.07 -2.20
C THR A 487 0.23 2.66 -3.08
N LEU A 488 0.08 3.34 -4.21
CA LEU A 488 -1.03 3.14 -5.14
C LEU A 488 -0.52 2.65 -6.49
N GLY A 489 -1.29 1.84 -7.20
CA GLY A 489 -1.06 1.68 -8.63
C GLY A 489 -1.43 2.95 -9.38
N THR A 490 -2.68 3.40 -9.24
CA THR A 490 -3.22 4.62 -9.87
C THR A 490 -4.01 5.45 -8.86
N LEU A 491 -3.95 6.78 -8.99
CA LEU A 491 -4.76 7.73 -8.22
C LEU A 491 -5.66 8.54 -9.15
N GLU A 492 -6.97 8.46 -8.94
CA GLU A 492 -7.97 9.29 -9.60
C GLU A 492 -8.78 10.04 -8.54
N CYS A 493 -8.91 11.36 -8.67
CA CYS A 493 -9.66 12.18 -7.74
C CYS A 493 -10.60 13.14 -8.48
N ASN A 494 -11.90 13.03 -8.23
CA ASN A 494 -12.93 13.91 -8.80
C ASN A 494 -12.91 15.33 -8.21
N GLY A 495 -12.21 15.53 -7.09
CA GLY A 495 -12.08 16.81 -6.41
C GLY A 495 -10.61 17.13 -6.11
N ASN A 496 -10.34 17.52 -4.87
CA ASN A 496 -9.01 17.95 -4.46
C ASN A 496 -8.22 16.82 -3.80
N VAL A 497 -6.90 16.84 -4.01
CA VAL A 497 -5.93 16.04 -3.26
C VAL A 497 -5.08 17.01 -2.44
N THR A 498 -4.97 16.78 -1.14
CA THR A 498 -4.13 17.59 -0.24
C THR A 498 -3.23 16.68 0.57
N THR A 499 -1.92 16.94 0.53
CA THR A 499 -0.95 16.28 1.39
C THR A 499 -0.38 17.26 2.42
N SER A 500 -0.07 16.77 3.62
CA SER A 500 0.60 17.52 4.69
C SER A 500 1.49 16.59 5.52
N GLY A 501 2.23 17.15 6.48
CA GLY A 501 3.21 16.39 7.26
C GLY A 501 4.28 15.74 6.38
N GLU A 502 4.83 14.61 6.84
CA GLU A 502 5.82 13.79 6.13
C GLU A 502 5.16 12.73 5.23
N ALA A 503 4.10 13.09 4.49
CA ALA A 503 3.38 12.14 3.64
C ALA A 503 4.22 11.68 2.45
N VAL A 504 4.30 10.36 2.22
CA VAL A 504 4.96 9.78 1.03
C VAL A 504 3.92 9.09 0.16
N VAL A 505 3.69 9.62 -1.04
CA VAL A 505 2.78 9.04 -2.04
C VAL A 505 3.60 8.44 -3.18
N GLU A 506 3.52 7.12 -3.36
CA GLU A 506 4.21 6.37 -4.41
C GLU A 506 3.22 5.73 -5.38
N ILE A 507 3.34 6.05 -6.68
CA ILE A 507 2.43 5.63 -7.76
C ILE A 507 3.10 4.59 -8.67
N GLN A 508 2.59 3.36 -8.70
CA GLN A 508 3.23 2.21 -9.37
C GLN A 508 2.86 2.04 -10.85
N ASN A 509 1.69 2.50 -11.27
CA ASN A 509 1.18 2.44 -12.65
C ASN A 509 1.08 3.84 -13.28
N GLU A 510 2.04 4.69 -12.91
CA GLU A 510 2.39 5.97 -13.53
C GLU A 510 1.37 7.11 -13.40
N ASN A 511 0.07 6.86 -13.28
CA ASN A 511 -0.93 7.91 -13.46
C ASN A 511 -1.49 8.50 -12.14
N VAL A 512 -1.51 9.83 -12.09
CA VAL A 512 -2.24 10.66 -11.11
C VAL A 512 -3.15 11.60 -11.87
N VAL A 513 -4.46 11.49 -11.67
CA VAL A 513 -5.47 12.35 -12.29
C VAL A 513 -6.28 13.04 -11.20
N VAL A 514 -6.28 14.37 -11.18
CA VAL A 514 -6.96 15.18 -10.16
C VAL A 514 -7.80 16.24 -10.85
N ALA A 515 -9.12 16.10 -10.85
CA ALA A 515 -10.01 17.05 -11.52
C ALA A 515 -10.02 18.45 -10.87
N GLY A 516 -9.60 18.56 -9.61
CA GLY A 516 -9.42 19.81 -8.89
C GLY A 516 -7.95 20.18 -8.61
N LEU A 517 -7.70 20.67 -7.40
CA LEU A 517 -6.37 21.07 -6.94
C LEU A 517 -5.58 19.86 -6.40
N LEU A 518 -4.37 19.65 -6.92
CA LEU A 518 -3.33 18.83 -6.29
C LEU A 518 -2.41 19.72 -5.44
N ASN A 519 -2.62 19.73 -4.13
CA ASN A 519 -1.86 20.55 -3.20
C ASN A 519 -0.88 19.70 -2.38
N LEU A 520 0.42 19.80 -2.69
CA LEU A 520 1.47 19.16 -1.92
C LEU A 520 1.98 20.09 -0.81
N GLY A 521 1.62 19.82 0.44
CA GLY A 521 2.01 20.61 1.61
C GLY A 521 2.97 19.87 2.56
N GLY A 522 3.41 20.54 3.62
CA GLY A 522 4.37 19.97 4.58
C GLY A 522 5.69 19.58 3.92
N THR A 523 6.28 18.49 4.37
CA THR A 523 7.49 17.84 3.81
C THR A 523 7.12 16.66 2.90
N SER A 524 5.89 16.69 2.34
CA SER A 524 5.38 15.57 1.56
C SER A 524 6.14 15.32 0.26
N THR A 525 6.14 14.06 -0.19
CA THR A 525 6.84 13.62 -1.39
C THR A 525 5.90 12.79 -2.28
N LEU A 526 5.76 13.19 -3.55
CA LEU A 526 5.11 12.41 -4.60
C LEU A 526 6.16 11.80 -5.55
N ARG A 527 6.07 10.51 -5.84
CA ARG A 527 7.08 9.77 -6.63
C ARG A 527 6.53 8.51 -7.32
N HIS A 528 7.30 7.93 -8.24
CA HIS A 528 7.05 6.58 -8.80
C HIS A 528 8.12 5.58 -8.30
N PRO A 529 7.90 4.25 -8.24
CA PRO A 529 8.92 3.26 -7.86
C PRO A 529 10.19 3.33 -8.73
N PRO A 530 11.38 2.91 -8.25
CA PRO A 530 12.57 2.84 -9.08
C PRO A 530 12.38 1.97 -10.33
N THR A 531 12.95 2.39 -11.47
CA THR A 531 13.01 1.55 -12.68
C THR A 531 13.85 0.30 -12.42
N THR A 532 13.45 -0.81 -13.04
CA THR A 532 14.16 -2.10 -13.00
C THR A 532 14.57 -2.51 -14.41
N THR A 533 15.41 -3.54 -14.53
CA THR A 533 15.74 -4.15 -15.83
C THR A 533 14.54 -4.80 -16.53
N ALA A 534 13.41 -4.97 -15.86
CA ALA A 534 12.17 -5.52 -16.43
C ALA A 534 11.14 -4.44 -16.77
N LYS A 535 11.12 -3.31 -16.05
CA LYS A 535 10.09 -2.27 -16.18
C LYS A 535 10.70 -0.88 -15.96
N VAL A 536 10.48 0.02 -16.93
CA VAL A 536 10.65 1.47 -16.76
C VAL A 536 9.42 2.00 -16.06
N ASN A 537 9.63 2.76 -14.97
CA ASN A 537 8.56 3.43 -14.24
C ASN A 537 8.64 4.93 -14.51
N ARG A 538 7.48 5.56 -14.67
CA ARG A 538 7.32 7.01 -14.87
C ARG A 538 6.24 7.56 -13.94
N LEU A 539 6.17 8.87 -13.82
CA LEU A 539 5.09 9.58 -13.14
C LEU A 539 4.42 10.57 -14.11
N SER A 540 3.14 10.38 -14.38
CA SER A 540 2.28 11.28 -15.14
C SER A 540 1.26 11.90 -14.19
N ILE A 541 1.21 13.22 -14.15
CA ILE A 541 0.32 14.00 -13.30
C ILE A 541 -0.54 14.86 -14.22
N VAL A 542 -1.85 14.72 -14.10
CA VAL A 542 -2.86 15.56 -14.75
C VAL A 542 -3.69 16.22 -13.66
N ALA A 543 -3.73 17.55 -13.63
CA ALA A 543 -4.54 18.27 -12.66
C ALA A 543 -5.13 19.59 -13.20
N GLN A 544 -6.26 20.04 -12.66
CA GLN A 544 -6.75 21.39 -12.99
C GLN A 544 -5.77 22.48 -12.51
N ALA A 545 -5.28 22.32 -11.27
CA ALA A 545 -4.28 23.20 -10.66
C ALA A 545 -3.35 22.37 -9.76
N MET A 546 -2.10 22.81 -9.61
CA MET A 546 -1.13 22.11 -8.77
C MET A 546 -0.27 23.09 -7.96
N THR A 547 -0.05 22.77 -6.69
CA THR A 547 0.87 23.50 -5.81
C THR A 547 1.87 22.53 -5.20
N VAL A 548 3.16 22.85 -5.32
CA VAL A 548 4.26 22.21 -4.59
C VAL A 548 4.73 23.20 -3.53
N GLY A 549 4.30 23.02 -2.28
CA GLY A 549 4.63 23.90 -1.17
C GLY A 549 6.12 23.92 -0.82
N THR A 550 6.56 24.88 -0.01
CA THR A 550 7.98 25.24 0.21
C THR A 550 8.92 24.10 0.62
N GLN A 551 8.41 23.08 1.33
CA GLN A 551 9.17 21.90 1.74
C GLN A 551 8.70 20.60 1.06
N ALA A 552 7.62 20.68 0.29
CA ALA A 552 7.07 19.55 -0.43
C ALA A 552 7.83 19.31 -1.73
N THR A 553 7.77 18.07 -2.21
CA THR A 553 8.54 17.66 -3.38
C THR A 553 7.74 16.73 -4.29
N VAL A 554 7.93 16.90 -5.60
CA VAL A 554 7.78 15.79 -6.55
C VAL A 554 9.18 15.26 -6.78
N ASP A 555 9.50 14.09 -6.26
CA ASP A 555 10.89 13.60 -6.23
C ASP A 555 11.03 12.21 -6.87
N VAL A 556 11.46 12.23 -8.13
CA VAL A 556 11.80 11.05 -8.90
C VAL A 556 13.32 10.86 -9.00
N SER A 557 14.10 11.48 -8.12
CA SER A 557 15.56 11.31 -8.09
C SER A 557 15.96 9.87 -7.79
N ALA A 558 17.07 9.41 -8.37
CA ALA A 558 17.61 8.04 -8.23
C ALA A 558 16.62 6.91 -8.60
N ARG A 559 15.56 7.21 -9.34
CA ARG A 559 14.50 6.25 -9.77
C ARG A 559 14.52 5.94 -11.26
N GLY A 560 15.55 6.42 -11.97
CA GLY A 560 15.82 6.11 -13.36
C GLY A 560 16.45 4.75 -13.55
N TYR A 561 17.12 4.54 -14.69
CA TYR A 561 17.73 3.25 -15.00
C TYR A 561 18.70 2.82 -13.89
N PRO A 562 18.72 1.52 -13.52
CA PRO A 562 19.70 0.97 -12.58
C PRO A 562 21.14 1.18 -13.04
N ALA A 563 22.09 0.91 -12.14
CA ALA A 563 23.51 0.95 -12.44
C ALA A 563 23.85 0.22 -13.76
N GLN A 564 24.66 0.86 -14.60
CA GLN A 564 25.11 0.36 -15.91
C GLN A 564 23.99 0.15 -16.94
N ILE A 565 22.74 0.47 -16.62
CA ILE A 565 21.60 0.38 -17.54
C ILE A 565 21.34 1.75 -18.17
N SER A 566 20.97 1.73 -19.45
CA SER A 566 20.72 2.91 -20.27
C SER A 566 19.57 2.66 -21.24
N PHE A 567 19.43 3.52 -22.24
CA PHE A 567 18.46 3.43 -23.34
C PHE A 567 18.22 2.00 -23.84
N GLY A 568 16.94 1.65 -24.04
CA GLY A 568 16.49 0.29 -24.34
C GLY A 568 16.43 -0.64 -23.12
N ASN A 569 16.66 -0.12 -21.91
CA ASN A 569 16.74 -0.89 -20.66
C ASN A 569 17.84 -1.98 -20.70
N THR A 570 18.96 -1.67 -21.36
CA THR A 570 20.09 -2.61 -21.57
C THR A 570 21.39 -2.11 -20.94
N ASN A 571 22.33 -3.04 -20.71
CA ASN A 571 23.67 -2.70 -20.23
C ASN A 571 24.73 -2.49 -21.34
N THR A 572 24.33 -2.64 -22.60
CA THR A 572 25.25 -2.53 -23.75
C THR A 572 25.62 -1.07 -24.03
N LEU A 573 24.66 -0.18 -23.81
CA LEU A 573 24.77 1.26 -24.07
C LEU A 573 24.98 2.08 -22.79
N GLY A 574 25.20 1.40 -21.66
CA GLY A 574 25.34 2.02 -20.34
C GLY A 574 26.79 2.29 -19.93
N SER A 575 26.92 3.19 -18.95
CA SER A 575 28.22 3.56 -18.38
C SER A 575 28.78 2.43 -17.50
N LYS A 576 30.09 2.18 -17.59
CA LYS A 576 30.79 1.11 -16.84
C LYS A 576 32.05 1.64 -16.15
N GLY A 577 32.52 0.88 -15.16
CA GLY A 577 33.69 1.24 -14.36
C GLY A 577 33.39 2.48 -13.53
N ASN A 578 34.29 3.45 -13.55
CA ASN A 578 34.15 4.69 -12.77
C ASN A 578 33.45 5.82 -13.55
N SER A 579 32.75 5.49 -14.64
CA SER A 579 32.11 6.48 -15.52
C SER A 579 30.76 6.92 -14.99
N GLY A 580 30.45 8.22 -15.13
CA GLY A 580 29.13 8.76 -14.82
C GLY A 580 28.08 8.33 -15.84
N GLY A 581 26.82 8.25 -15.41
CA GLY A 581 25.68 8.02 -16.30
C GLY A 581 25.52 9.15 -17.31
N SER A 582 24.93 8.83 -18.48
CA SER A 582 24.67 9.79 -19.56
C SER A 582 23.18 9.86 -19.90
N HIS A 583 22.60 11.05 -19.93
CA HIS A 583 21.24 11.38 -20.38
C HIS A 583 21.14 12.90 -20.40
N GLY A 584 20.59 13.53 -21.46
CA GLY A 584 20.72 14.98 -21.68
C GLY A 584 22.13 15.40 -22.11
N SER A 585 23.13 14.79 -21.51
CA SER A 585 24.56 14.96 -21.78
C SER A 585 25.35 13.68 -21.45
N LEU A 586 26.65 13.68 -21.77
CA LEU A 586 27.57 12.64 -21.35
C LEU A 586 28.00 12.84 -19.90
N GLY A 587 27.94 11.75 -19.14
CA GLY A 587 28.72 11.60 -17.93
C GLY A 587 30.22 11.56 -18.22
N ALA A 588 31.03 11.99 -17.27
CA ALA A 588 32.48 11.97 -17.47
C ALA A 588 33.07 10.56 -17.27
N LYS A 589 34.27 10.34 -17.82
CA LYS A 589 35.05 9.11 -17.59
C LYS A 589 35.85 9.22 -16.29
N GLY A 590 35.77 8.19 -15.45
CA GLY A 590 36.57 8.11 -14.23
C GLY A 590 38.01 7.66 -14.49
N SER A 591 38.67 7.10 -13.48
CA SER A 591 40.10 6.73 -13.54
C SER A 591 40.39 5.34 -14.13
N GLN A 592 39.48 4.35 -14.08
CA GLN A 592 39.74 2.95 -14.47
C GLN A 592 38.54 2.21 -15.09
N GLY A 593 38.79 1.36 -16.10
CA GLY A 593 37.79 0.43 -16.67
C GLY A 593 36.59 1.09 -17.37
N ASN A 594 36.77 2.31 -17.87
CA ASN A 594 35.70 3.25 -18.18
C ASN A 594 35.08 3.05 -19.57
N VAL A 595 33.77 2.84 -19.61
CA VAL A 595 32.94 3.00 -20.81
C VAL A 595 31.91 4.09 -20.51
N ASN A 596 31.81 5.11 -21.36
CA ASN A 596 30.72 6.08 -21.28
C ASN A 596 29.49 5.50 -21.97
N GLY A 597 28.33 5.67 -21.35
CA GLY A 597 27.06 5.47 -22.02
C GLY A 597 26.85 6.48 -23.15
N ILE A 598 25.82 6.23 -23.95
CA ILE A 598 25.38 7.16 -25.00
C ILE A 598 24.49 8.27 -24.42
N VAL A 599 24.35 9.38 -25.15
CA VAL A 599 23.30 10.39 -24.89
C VAL A 599 22.07 10.04 -25.71
N TYR A 600 20.89 10.23 -25.13
CA TYR A 600 19.60 9.88 -25.74
C TYR A 600 18.48 10.81 -25.27
N GLY A 601 17.29 10.62 -25.85
CA GLY A 601 16.07 11.36 -25.57
C GLY A 601 16.01 12.72 -26.28
N HIS A 602 14.81 13.16 -26.62
CA HIS A 602 14.56 14.48 -27.21
C HIS A 602 14.56 15.56 -26.13
N PHE A 603 15.14 16.73 -26.40
CA PHE A 603 15.23 17.82 -25.39
C PHE A 603 13.88 18.51 -25.14
N ALA A 604 13.00 18.59 -26.15
CA ALA A 604 11.67 19.19 -26.01
C ALA A 604 10.59 18.18 -25.57
N TYR A 605 10.84 16.87 -25.76
CA TYR A 605 9.92 15.78 -25.41
C TYR A 605 10.65 14.70 -24.58
N PRO A 606 11.11 15.03 -23.37
CA PRO A 606 11.92 14.13 -22.57
C PRO A 606 11.05 13.02 -21.94
N THR A 607 11.16 11.78 -22.43
CA THR A 607 10.33 10.62 -21.99
C THR A 607 11.12 9.47 -21.38
N TYR A 608 12.45 9.59 -21.31
CA TYR A 608 13.34 8.52 -20.88
C TYR A 608 13.98 8.81 -19.51
N PRO A 609 14.12 7.81 -18.64
CA PRO A 609 14.84 8.02 -17.39
C PRO A 609 16.33 8.23 -17.66
N GLY A 610 17.03 8.84 -16.71
CA GLY A 610 18.48 8.98 -16.72
C GLY A 610 19.18 7.63 -16.63
N ALA A 611 20.34 7.51 -17.28
CA ALA A 611 21.15 6.28 -17.23
C ALA A 611 21.81 6.12 -15.87
N GLY A 612 22.00 4.86 -15.46
CA GLY A 612 22.84 4.54 -14.31
C GLY A 612 24.32 4.82 -14.57
N GLY A 613 25.03 5.26 -13.53
CA GLY A 613 26.49 5.24 -13.49
C GLY A 613 27.02 3.83 -13.29
N GLY A 614 28.32 3.67 -13.03
CA GLY A 614 28.90 2.34 -12.83
C GLY A 614 28.30 1.54 -11.67
N ASN A 615 27.81 2.22 -10.62
CA ASN A 615 27.12 1.60 -9.47
C ASN A 615 25.96 2.42 -8.88
N SER A 616 25.49 3.45 -9.59
CA SER A 616 24.44 4.37 -9.14
C SER A 616 23.31 4.41 -10.15
N ALA A 617 22.08 4.67 -9.69
CA ALA A 617 20.92 4.81 -10.57
C ALA A 617 20.81 6.23 -11.14
N GLY A 618 20.22 6.36 -12.34
CA GLY A 618 19.89 7.67 -12.90
C GLY A 618 18.63 8.29 -12.26
N GLY A 619 18.28 9.50 -12.68
CA GLY A 619 17.02 10.18 -12.31
C GLY A 619 15.81 9.61 -13.06
N GLY A 620 14.64 9.66 -12.44
CA GLY A 620 13.39 9.14 -12.99
C GLY A 620 12.74 10.04 -14.05
N VAL A 621 11.48 9.77 -14.35
CA VAL A 621 10.70 10.52 -15.35
C VAL A 621 9.45 11.08 -14.70
N VAL A 622 9.21 12.37 -14.89
CA VAL A 622 7.95 13.01 -14.51
C VAL A 622 7.41 13.88 -15.64
N HIS A 623 6.12 13.70 -15.94
CA HIS A 623 5.31 14.49 -16.86
C HIS A 623 4.20 15.15 -16.04
N ILE A 624 4.11 16.47 -16.07
CA ILE A 624 3.08 17.26 -15.40
C ILE A 624 2.28 18.02 -16.44
N ASP A 625 0.97 17.80 -16.48
CA ASP A 625 0.01 18.54 -17.29
C ASP A 625 -0.99 19.22 -16.35
N VAL A 626 -0.98 20.56 -16.32
CA VAL A 626 -1.78 21.36 -15.39
C VAL A 626 -2.54 22.45 -16.13
N ASP A 627 -3.85 22.31 -16.24
CA ASP A 627 -4.71 23.17 -17.07
C ASP A 627 -4.51 24.67 -16.77
N THR A 628 -4.49 25.04 -15.49
CA THR A 628 -4.46 26.44 -15.05
C THR A 628 -3.08 26.86 -14.53
N THR A 629 -2.80 26.68 -13.24
CA THR A 629 -1.58 27.18 -12.61
C THR A 629 -0.84 26.05 -11.93
N LEU A 630 0.45 25.90 -12.28
CA LEU A 630 1.43 25.16 -11.51
C LEU A 630 2.25 26.14 -10.65
N THR A 631 2.07 26.08 -9.33
CA THR A 631 2.88 26.84 -8.36
C THR A 631 3.94 25.94 -7.74
N VAL A 632 5.22 26.21 -8.01
CA VAL A 632 6.35 25.48 -7.44
C VAL A 632 7.08 26.38 -6.46
N ASP A 633 6.79 26.24 -5.16
CA ASP A 633 7.54 26.89 -4.07
C ASP A 633 8.56 25.95 -3.42
N GLY A 634 8.33 24.63 -3.51
CA GLY A 634 9.27 23.57 -3.10
C GLY A 634 10.17 23.12 -4.23
N ALA A 635 10.14 21.83 -4.56
CA ALA A 635 10.97 21.30 -5.66
C ALA A 635 10.32 20.19 -6.48
N ILE A 636 10.62 20.16 -7.78
CA ILE A 636 10.39 19.04 -8.68
C ILE A 636 11.77 18.50 -9.07
N ARG A 637 12.06 17.23 -8.78
CA ARG A 637 13.40 16.65 -8.91
C ARG A 637 13.41 15.36 -9.70
N ALA A 638 14.37 15.26 -10.62
CA ALA A 638 14.75 14.05 -11.31
C ALA A 638 16.27 13.88 -11.29
N ASN A 639 16.92 14.05 -10.13
CA ASN A 639 18.38 14.05 -10.04
C ASN A 639 18.94 12.61 -10.11
N GLY A 640 20.14 12.47 -10.67
CA GLY A 640 20.91 11.23 -10.63
C GLY A 640 21.42 10.90 -9.22
N ALA A 641 21.55 9.61 -8.92
CA ALA A 641 22.09 9.19 -7.63
C ALA A 641 23.60 9.45 -7.53
N TYR A 642 24.07 9.79 -6.33
CA TYR A 642 25.50 9.74 -6.02
C TYR A 642 26.05 8.31 -6.20
N GLY A 643 27.29 8.17 -6.66
CA GLY A 643 27.93 6.86 -6.86
C GLY A 643 29.41 6.82 -6.50
N THR A 644 29.83 5.72 -5.87
CA THR A 644 31.26 5.47 -5.56
C THR A 644 32.04 4.92 -6.77
N SER A 645 31.35 4.52 -7.84
CA SER A 645 31.93 4.12 -9.13
C SER A 645 31.21 4.85 -10.28
N GLY A 646 31.04 6.17 -10.11
CA GLY A 646 30.40 7.05 -11.08
C GLY A 646 28.96 7.37 -10.68
N GLY A 647 28.60 8.65 -10.69
CA GLY A 647 27.25 9.11 -10.37
C GLY A 647 26.27 8.92 -11.53
N GLY A 648 24.97 8.80 -11.23
CA GLY A 648 23.92 8.57 -12.22
C GLY A 648 23.61 9.83 -13.03
N ALA A 649 23.01 9.70 -14.21
CA ALA A 649 22.58 10.87 -14.97
C ALA A 649 21.30 11.49 -14.38
N GLY A 650 21.06 12.78 -14.63
CA GLY A 650 19.76 13.38 -14.42
C GLY A 650 18.68 12.74 -15.29
N GLY A 651 17.43 12.81 -14.86
CA GLY A 651 16.26 12.21 -15.51
C GLY A 651 15.54 13.15 -16.47
N SER A 652 14.24 12.95 -16.65
CA SER A 652 13.38 13.73 -17.52
C SER A 652 12.27 14.42 -16.73
N ILE A 653 12.11 15.72 -16.95
CA ILE A 653 10.99 16.52 -16.44
C ILE A 653 10.32 17.18 -17.64
N PHE A 654 9.03 16.93 -17.83
CA PHE A 654 8.19 17.66 -18.77
C PHE A 654 7.04 18.34 -18.01
N VAL A 655 6.81 19.63 -18.29
CA VAL A 655 5.74 20.44 -17.70
C VAL A 655 4.96 21.12 -18.81
N ASN A 656 3.64 20.95 -18.81
CA ASN A 656 2.70 21.74 -19.59
C ASN A 656 1.74 22.45 -18.64
N THR A 657 1.63 23.78 -18.74
CA THR A 657 0.68 24.53 -17.91
C THR A 657 0.28 25.87 -18.51
N SER A 658 -0.86 26.45 -18.13
CA SER A 658 -1.13 27.84 -18.54
C SER A 658 -0.22 28.83 -17.82
N VAL A 659 -0.05 28.71 -16.49
CA VAL A 659 0.78 29.61 -15.69
C VAL A 659 1.77 28.83 -14.84
N LEU A 660 3.07 29.08 -15.03
CA LEU A 660 4.12 28.59 -14.13
C LEU A 660 4.52 29.70 -13.14
N SER A 661 4.41 29.42 -11.85
CA SER A 661 4.68 30.35 -10.76
C SER A 661 5.45 29.72 -9.60
N GLY A 662 5.79 30.55 -8.60
CA GLY A 662 6.43 30.13 -7.35
C GLY A 662 7.92 30.50 -7.25
N ASN A 663 8.53 30.15 -6.12
CA ASN A 663 9.92 30.47 -5.77
C ASN A 663 10.81 29.23 -5.57
N GLY A 664 10.32 28.06 -5.95
CA GLY A 664 10.99 26.77 -5.82
C GLY A 664 11.97 26.48 -6.95
N LYS A 665 12.29 25.20 -7.14
CA LYS A 665 13.19 24.70 -8.18
C LYS A 665 12.63 23.53 -8.98
N ILE A 666 12.98 23.47 -10.26
CA ILE A 666 12.77 22.31 -11.14
C ILE A 666 14.15 21.83 -11.58
N GLU A 667 14.53 20.61 -11.21
CA GLU A 667 15.90 20.14 -11.35
C GLU A 667 16.06 18.69 -11.83
N ALA A 668 16.91 18.49 -12.83
CA ALA A 668 17.27 17.18 -13.38
C ALA A 668 18.80 17.05 -13.45
N LYS A 669 19.49 17.16 -12.31
CA LYS A 669 20.96 17.22 -12.25
C LYS A 669 21.60 15.85 -12.34
N GLY A 670 22.85 15.81 -12.79
CA GLY A 670 23.69 14.62 -12.63
C GLY A 670 23.94 14.31 -11.15
N GLY A 671 24.18 13.03 -10.84
CA GLY A 671 24.64 12.56 -9.55
C GLY A 671 26.16 12.68 -9.41
N ALA A 672 26.64 13.06 -8.21
CA ALA A 672 28.06 13.22 -7.95
C ALA A 672 28.80 11.88 -7.89
N GLY A 673 30.06 11.87 -8.35
CA GLY A 673 30.99 10.76 -8.17
C GLY A 673 31.87 10.96 -6.92
N GLU A 674 32.18 9.88 -6.20
CA GLU A 674 33.13 9.91 -5.08
C GLU A 674 34.53 10.38 -5.52
N THR A 675 35.05 11.39 -4.82
CA THR A 675 36.34 12.03 -5.12
C THR A 675 37.46 11.61 -4.16
N CYS A 676 37.14 11.05 -3.00
CA CYS A 676 38.15 10.65 -2.00
C CYS A 676 38.69 9.22 -2.21
N CYS A 677 39.78 8.90 -1.50
CA CYS A 677 40.26 7.53 -1.23
C CYS A 677 40.59 6.63 -2.45
N GLY A 678 40.87 7.19 -3.63
CA GLY A 678 41.31 6.41 -4.79
C GLY A 678 40.19 5.80 -5.63
N TYR A 679 38.91 6.12 -5.34
CA TYR A 679 37.76 5.64 -6.12
C TYR A 679 37.73 6.20 -7.55
N GLY A 680 38.13 7.47 -7.75
CA GLY A 680 38.25 8.08 -9.07
C GLY A 680 36.95 8.08 -9.88
N ALA A 681 35.80 8.19 -9.20
CA ALA A 681 34.47 8.19 -9.79
C ALA A 681 34.13 9.53 -10.43
N ALA A 682 33.61 9.49 -11.65
CA ALA A 682 33.20 10.68 -12.38
C ALA A 682 31.75 11.11 -12.07
N GLY A 683 31.47 12.39 -12.27
CA GLY A 683 30.13 12.93 -12.17
C GLY A 683 29.24 12.51 -13.35
N GLY A 684 27.95 12.27 -13.06
CA GLY A 684 26.94 12.01 -14.07
C GLY A 684 26.59 13.26 -14.90
N GLY A 685 26.08 13.04 -16.10
CA GLY A 685 25.54 14.10 -16.96
C GLY A 685 24.21 14.64 -16.45
N GLY A 686 23.96 15.92 -16.67
CA GLY A 686 22.66 16.55 -16.40
C GLY A 686 21.59 16.12 -17.39
N GLY A 687 20.36 15.96 -16.91
CA GLY A 687 19.21 15.41 -17.63
C GLY A 687 18.49 16.42 -18.52
N ARG A 688 17.16 16.26 -18.65
CA ARG A 688 16.32 17.06 -19.55
C ARG A 688 15.14 17.67 -18.82
N VAL A 689 14.97 18.98 -18.96
CA VAL A 689 13.80 19.73 -18.47
C VAL A 689 13.13 20.40 -19.66
N ALA A 690 11.83 20.20 -19.85
CA ALA A 690 11.03 20.81 -20.90
C ALA A 690 9.78 21.46 -20.29
N ILE A 691 9.49 22.70 -20.65
CA ILE A 691 8.39 23.48 -20.09
C ILE A 691 7.61 24.18 -21.19
N GLN A 692 6.32 23.90 -21.30
CA GLN A 692 5.37 24.61 -22.15
C GLN A 692 4.48 25.48 -21.26
N TYR A 693 4.37 26.78 -21.58
CA TYR A 693 3.61 27.73 -20.77
C TYR A 693 2.94 28.84 -21.57
N GLN A 694 1.87 29.43 -21.02
CA GLN A 694 1.24 30.65 -21.57
C GLN A 694 1.72 31.91 -20.85
N ALA A 695 2.01 31.83 -19.55
CA ALA A 695 2.60 32.93 -18.78
C ALA A 695 3.53 32.42 -17.66
N LEU A 696 4.55 33.23 -17.33
CA LEU A 696 5.39 33.04 -16.15
C LEU A 696 5.05 34.11 -15.11
N SER A 697 5.05 33.73 -13.83
CA SER A 697 4.90 34.67 -12.72
C SER A 697 5.76 34.28 -11.51
N GLY A 698 5.77 35.12 -10.47
CA GLY A 698 6.61 34.86 -9.29
C GLY A 698 8.10 34.80 -9.61
N GLY A 699 8.82 33.88 -8.98
CA GLY A 699 10.25 33.67 -9.22
C GLY A 699 10.58 33.13 -10.61
N PHE A 700 9.67 32.41 -11.26
CA PHE A 700 9.84 31.98 -12.66
C PHE A 700 9.70 33.13 -13.65
N GLY A 701 8.91 34.17 -13.32
CA GLY A 701 8.79 35.36 -14.15
C GLY A 701 9.94 36.35 -14.02
N THR A 702 10.65 36.35 -12.89
CA THR A 702 11.70 37.36 -12.60
C THR A 702 13.13 36.80 -12.55
N ALA A 703 13.30 35.50 -12.30
CA ALA A 703 14.60 34.87 -12.07
C ALA A 703 14.62 33.42 -12.58
N VAL A 704 14.13 33.16 -13.79
CA VAL A 704 13.96 31.81 -14.36
C VAL A 704 15.23 30.95 -14.29
N PHE A 705 16.40 31.54 -14.52
CA PHE A 705 17.69 30.85 -14.48
C PHE A 705 18.05 30.32 -13.08
N ASP A 706 17.56 30.95 -12.01
CA ASP A 706 17.81 30.47 -10.64
C ASP A 706 16.88 29.30 -10.25
N ARG A 707 15.82 29.08 -11.04
CA ARG A 707 14.75 28.11 -10.76
C ARG A 707 14.89 26.81 -11.53
N LEU A 708 15.53 26.83 -12.71
CA LEU A 708 15.68 25.67 -13.59
C LEU A 708 17.13 25.19 -13.58
N ASP A 709 17.34 23.90 -13.33
CA ASP A 709 18.69 23.36 -13.22
C ASP A 709 18.82 21.96 -13.85
N ALA A 710 19.67 21.85 -14.86
CA ALA A 710 20.03 20.58 -15.51
C ALA A 710 21.54 20.40 -15.56
N GLN A 711 22.28 20.89 -14.56
CA GLN A 711 23.74 20.81 -14.54
C GLN A 711 24.25 19.35 -14.51
N GLY A 712 25.47 19.14 -15.01
CA GLY A 712 26.24 17.93 -14.73
C GLY A 712 26.70 17.88 -13.26
N ALA A 713 27.39 16.82 -12.88
CA ALA A 713 27.84 16.67 -11.50
C ALA A 713 29.36 16.75 -11.33
N SER A 714 29.77 17.03 -10.09
CA SER A 714 31.16 16.90 -9.67
C SER A 714 31.60 15.44 -9.54
N GLY A 715 32.89 15.20 -9.71
CA GLY A 715 33.56 13.93 -9.49
C GLY A 715 35.05 14.09 -9.76
N TRP A 716 35.77 12.98 -9.89
CA TRP A 716 37.15 12.99 -10.39
C TRP A 716 37.26 13.67 -11.75
N ALA A 717 36.24 13.48 -12.59
CA ALA A 717 35.95 14.28 -13.76
C ALA A 717 34.50 14.78 -13.70
N LEU A 718 34.28 15.96 -14.29
CA LEU A 718 33.02 16.71 -14.21
C LEU A 718 32.07 16.34 -15.36
N GLY A 719 30.81 16.03 -15.04
CA GLY A 719 29.78 15.71 -16.03
C GLY A 719 29.31 16.93 -16.84
N GLY A 720 28.79 16.70 -18.04
CA GLY A 720 28.28 17.78 -18.89
C GLY A 720 26.90 18.31 -18.46
N ALA A 721 26.60 19.57 -18.79
CA ALA A 721 25.26 20.13 -18.66
C ALA A 721 24.25 19.41 -19.54
N GLY A 722 23.07 19.17 -19.00
CA GLY A 722 21.89 18.72 -19.70
C GLY A 722 21.22 19.84 -20.50
N THR A 723 19.92 19.66 -20.76
CA THR A 723 19.14 20.60 -21.59
C THR A 723 17.92 21.11 -20.83
N ILE A 724 17.68 22.42 -20.90
CA ILE A 724 16.42 23.04 -20.49
C ILE A 724 15.77 23.65 -21.73
N TRP A 725 14.54 23.26 -22.03
CA TRP A 725 13.76 23.78 -23.15
C TRP A 725 12.47 24.44 -22.67
N MET A 726 12.15 25.59 -23.25
CA MET A 726 11.00 26.41 -22.85
C MET A 726 10.20 26.85 -24.08
N LEU A 727 8.89 26.61 -24.10
CA LEU A 727 7.99 27.06 -25.16
C LEU A 727 6.91 27.97 -24.58
N GLY A 728 7.05 29.26 -24.86
CA GLY A 728 6.11 30.31 -24.49
C GLY A 728 5.13 30.69 -25.60
N PRO A 729 4.24 31.66 -25.33
CA PRO A 729 3.23 32.09 -26.30
C PRO A 729 3.86 32.74 -27.54
N GLY A 730 3.42 32.29 -28.72
CA GLY A 730 3.85 32.82 -30.02
C GLY A 730 5.19 32.26 -30.54
N GLN A 731 5.84 31.38 -29.77
CA GLN A 731 7.01 30.63 -30.21
C GLN A 731 6.61 29.37 -30.98
N VAL A 732 7.48 28.96 -31.91
CA VAL A 732 7.27 27.75 -32.73
C VAL A 732 8.28 26.67 -32.37
N TRP A 733 9.54 27.07 -32.12
CA TRP A 733 10.65 26.15 -31.87
C TRP A 733 11.13 26.18 -30.42
N GLY A 734 10.73 27.20 -29.67
CA GLY A 734 11.05 27.38 -28.26
C GLY A 734 12.51 27.76 -28.02
N ASP A 735 12.79 28.04 -26.76
CA ASP A 735 14.08 28.46 -26.28
C ASP A 735 14.86 27.28 -25.70
N LEU A 736 16.14 27.18 -26.05
CA LEU A 736 17.06 26.19 -25.49
C LEU A 736 18.07 26.87 -24.57
N ILE A 737 18.17 26.39 -23.34
CA ILE A 737 19.10 26.87 -22.33
C ILE A 737 20.04 25.74 -21.95
N ILE A 738 21.35 26.00 -22.05
CA ILE A 738 22.41 25.13 -21.54
C ILE A 738 23.19 25.91 -20.47
N ASP A 739 22.97 25.53 -19.22
CA ASP A 739 23.69 26.05 -18.07
C ASP A 739 24.38 24.90 -17.33
N ASN A 740 25.67 25.07 -17.04
CA ASN A 740 26.42 24.12 -16.21
C ASN A 740 26.81 24.70 -14.86
N GLU A 741 26.29 25.87 -14.47
CA GLU A 741 26.41 26.43 -13.12
C GLU A 741 27.88 26.54 -12.65
N ASN A 742 28.76 26.92 -13.58
CA ASN A 742 30.21 27.05 -13.42
C ASN A 742 30.99 25.72 -13.29
N ILE A 743 30.35 24.58 -13.53
CA ILE A 743 31.03 23.29 -13.71
C ILE A 743 31.74 23.29 -15.06
N ASP A 744 33.07 23.36 -15.03
CA ASP A 744 33.91 23.44 -16.23
C ASP A 744 34.20 22.04 -16.83
N ALA A 745 33.13 21.37 -17.26
CA ALA A 745 33.21 20.03 -17.83
C ALA A 745 34.06 19.99 -19.11
N ALA A 746 34.62 18.83 -19.46
CA ALA A 746 35.39 18.71 -20.71
C ALA A 746 34.51 19.04 -21.93
N ALA A 747 35.14 19.57 -22.99
CA ALA A 747 34.44 19.87 -24.24
C ALA A 747 33.79 18.61 -24.82
N GLY A 748 32.60 18.78 -25.41
CA GLY A 748 31.85 17.70 -26.06
C GLY A 748 31.09 16.77 -25.12
N LEU A 749 30.93 17.15 -23.86
CA LEU A 749 30.08 16.39 -22.92
C LEU A 749 28.60 16.81 -22.99
N ALA A 750 28.26 18.09 -23.17
CA ALA A 750 26.88 18.49 -23.43
C ALA A 750 26.54 18.27 -24.92
N ARG A 751 25.85 17.18 -25.23
CA ARG A 751 25.57 16.76 -26.61
C ARG A 751 24.08 16.71 -26.87
N LEU A 752 23.63 17.43 -27.89
CA LEU A 752 22.32 17.15 -28.46
C LEU A 752 22.38 15.82 -29.21
N VAL A 753 21.30 15.05 -29.13
CA VAL A 753 21.17 13.85 -29.96
C VAL A 753 21.02 14.36 -31.39
N SER A 754 21.95 13.96 -32.26
CA SER A 754 22.07 14.49 -33.62
C SER A 754 22.67 13.41 -34.52
N LEU A 755 22.24 13.35 -35.77
CA LEU A 755 22.88 12.57 -36.80
C LEU A 755 23.99 13.41 -37.43
N GLY A 756 25.13 12.79 -37.67
CA GLY A 756 26.19 13.41 -38.46
C GLY A 756 25.78 13.55 -39.94
N THR A 757 26.76 13.85 -40.77
CA THR A 757 26.58 13.85 -42.22
C THR A 757 26.59 12.41 -42.74
N GLY A 758 25.63 12.04 -43.60
CA GLY A 758 25.56 10.72 -44.24
C GLY A 758 25.08 10.80 -45.69
N THR A 759 24.96 9.66 -46.36
CA THR A 759 24.60 9.59 -47.79
C THR A 759 23.34 8.76 -47.98
N VAL A 760 22.40 9.26 -48.79
CA VAL A 760 21.17 8.53 -49.12
C VAL A 760 21.52 7.36 -50.06
N ASP A 761 21.42 6.12 -49.57
CA ASP A 761 21.60 4.90 -50.37
C ASP A 761 20.27 4.39 -50.94
N GLY A 762 19.15 4.71 -50.29
CA GLY A 762 17.81 4.38 -50.73
C GLY A 762 16.78 5.37 -50.21
N LEU A 763 15.67 5.52 -50.95
CA LEU A 763 14.59 6.44 -50.62
C LEU A 763 13.25 5.78 -50.93
N THR A 764 12.29 5.93 -50.03
CA THR A 764 10.89 5.54 -50.25
C THR A 764 9.98 6.75 -50.01
N ALA A 765 8.66 6.57 -50.17
CA ALA A 765 7.69 7.64 -49.92
C ALA A 765 7.63 8.10 -48.46
N THR A 766 8.25 7.38 -47.52
CA THR A 766 8.23 7.71 -46.09
C THR A 766 9.54 7.34 -45.39
N SER A 767 10.63 7.06 -46.11
CA SER A 767 11.88 6.66 -45.47
C SER A 767 13.12 7.02 -46.26
N LEU A 768 14.21 7.20 -45.51
CA LEU A 768 15.57 7.43 -45.98
C LEU A 768 16.46 6.28 -45.49
N ILE A 769 17.14 5.60 -46.40
CA ILE A 769 18.01 4.46 -46.13
C ILE A 769 19.47 4.88 -46.34
N ASP A 770 20.32 4.61 -45.34
CA ASP A 770 21.78 4.65 -45.44
C ASP A 770 22.31 3.28 -44.99
N ALA A 771 22.61 2.42 -45.97
CA ALA A 771 22.99 1.02 -45.73
C ALA A 771 24.40 0.90 -45.14
N GLY A 772 25.19 1.97 -45.20
CA GLY A 772 26.51 2.06 -44.58
C GLY A 772 26.48 2.35 -43.08
N MET A 773 25.33 2.75 -42.54
CA MET A 773 25.19 3.14 -41.13
C MET A 773 24.77 1.97 -40.23
N ALA A 774 25.10 2.11 -38.95
CA ALA A 774 24.75 1.18 -37.87
C ALA A 774 24.17 1.97 -36.68
N TRP A 775 23.03 2.61 -36.92
CA TRP A 775 22.30 3.38 -35.95
C TRP A 775 21.76 2.54 -34.79
N VAL A 776 21.58 3.19 -33.64
CA VAL A 776 20.84 2.59 -32.53
C VAL A 776 19.36 2.73 -32.83
N THR A 777 18.65 1.61 -32.98
CA THR A 777 17.21 1.58 -33.25
C THR A 777 16.42 2.43 -32.25
N GLY A 778 15.52 3.27 -32.76
CA GLY A 778 14.63 4.16 -32.01
C GLY A 778 15.29 5.35 -31.30
N LEU A 779 16.62 5.52 -31.38
CA LEU A 779 17.34 6.59 -30.68
C LEU A 779 17.07 7.98 -31.27
N TYR A 780 16.80 8.05 -32.58
CA TYR A 780 16.72 9.30 -33.35
C TYR A 780 15.28 9.77 -33.58
N THR A 781 14.31 9.13 -32.94
CA THR A 781 12.91 9.54 -32.93
C THR A 781 12.74 10.99 -32.46
N ASP A 782 11.80 11.70 -33.08
CA ASP A 782 11.46 13.12 -32.88
C ASP A 782 12.54 14.12 -33.33
N MET A 783 13.62 13.66 -33.97
CA MET A 783 14.64 14.55 -34.52
C MET A 783 14.27 15.05 -35.91
N MET A 784 14.73 16.25 -36.26
CA MET A 784 14.61 16.78 -37.62
C MET A 784 15.81 16.43 -38.48
N ILE A 785 15.54 16.13 -39.75
CA ILE A 785 16.56 15.86 -40.77
C ILE A 785 16.37 16.76 -41.99
N ASN A 786 17.50 17.26 -42.49
CA ASN A 786 17.64 17.79 -43.83
C ASN A 786 18.07 16.62 -44.74
N PRO A 787 17.18 16.09 -45.60
CA PRO A 787 17.49 14.90 -46.41
C PRO A 787 18.42 15.21 -47.59
N ASN A 788 18.66 16.49 -47.89
CA ASN A 788 19.58 16.95 -48.92
C ASN A 788 20.17 18.32 -48.54
N VAL A 789 21.38 18.35 -48.00
CA VAL A 789 22.07 19.59 -47.57
C VAL A 789 22.39 20.57 -48.70
N SER A 790 22.19 20.17 -49.96
CA SER A 790 22.36 21.01 -51.15
C SER A 790 21.02 21.47 -51.75
N GLN A 791 19.91 21.30 -51.03
CA GLN A 791 18.61 21.87 -51.41
C GLN A 791 18.58 23.40 -51.18
N GLY A 792 17.45 24.03 -51.52
CA GLY A 792 17.26 25.47 -51.38
C GLY A 792 17.73 26.29 -52.59
N PHE A 793 17.27 27.54 -52.64
CA PHE A 793 17.70 28.52 -53.66
C PHE A 793 18.64 29.57 -53.07
N LEU A 794 18.57 29.78 -51.76
CA LEU A 794 19.43 30.66 -51.00
C LEU A 794 20.53 29.82 -50.32
N SER A 795 21.64 30.45 -49.95
CA SER A 795 22.70 29.77 -49.21
C SER A 795 22.38 29.60 -47.72
N THR A 796 21.11 29.60 -47.33
CA THR A 796 20.60 29.49 -45.95
C THR A 796 20.06 28.08 -45.69
N LEU A 797 19.61 27.79 -44.47
CA LEU A 797 18.87 26.58 -44.07
C LEU A 797 17.39 26.91 -43.86
N THR A 798 17.03 28.20 -43.75
CA THR A 798 15.65 28.64 -43.51
C THR A 798 14.72 28.43 -44.71
N ASP A 799 15.26 28.18 -45.91
CA ASP A 799 14.54 27.83 -47.13
C ASP A 799 14.58 26.33 -47.46
N ASP A 800 15.23 25.52 -46.62
CA ASP A 800 15.29 24.07 -46.79
C ASP A 800 14.02 23.38 -46.27
N THR A 801 13.67 22.24 -46.87
CA THR A 801 12.61 21.37 -46.36
C THR A 801 13.17 20.35 -45.38
N PHE A 802 12.61 20.32 -44.17
CA PHE A 802 12.96 19.36 -43.12
C PHE A 802 11.84 18.34 -42.89
N PHE A 803 12.22 17.19 -42.37
CA PHE A 803 11.30 16.12 -41.99
C PHE A 803 11.60 15.68 -40.56
N ASN A 804 10.56 15.30 -39.81
CA ASN A 804 10.75 14.65 -38.51
C ASN A 804 10.97 13.16 -38.71
N VAL A 805 11.90 12.61 -37.94
CA VAL A 805 12.12 11.17 -37.83
C VAL A 805 11.08 10.60 -36.87
N VAL A 806 10.17 9.78 -37.38
CA VAL A 806 9.10 9.13 -36.62
C VAL A 806 9.60 7.88 -35.90
N ASP A 807 10.55 7.16 -36.51
CA ASP A 807 11.26 6.01 -35.93
C ASP A 807 12.52 5.73 -36.75
N ASN A 808 13.43 4.89 -36.25
CA ASN A 808 14.59 4.44 -37.00
C ASN A 808 14.99 2.99 -36.70
N THR A 809 15.49 2.30 -37.73
CA THR A 809 16.21 1.03 -37.57
C THR A 809 17.72 1.27 -37.50
N GLY A 810 18.52 0.21 -37.70
CA GLY A 810 19.97 0.32 -37.80
C GLY A 810 20.48 1.05 -39.04
N PHE A 811 19.68 1.18 -40.09
CA PHE A 811 20.11 1.74 -41.39
C PHE A 811 19.00 2.52 -42.13
N GLU A 812 17.80 2.64 -41.55
CA GLU A 812 16.66 3.33 -42.16
C GLU A 812 16.03 4.30 -41.16
N LEU A 813 15.72 5.51 -41.63
CA LEU A 813 14.94 6.53 -40.92
C LEU A 813 13.53 6.57 -41.52
N PHE A 814 12.51 6.44 -40.69
CA PHE A 814 11.13 6.67 -41.08
C PHE A 814 10.77 8.13 -40.85
N LEU A 815 10.18 8.77 -41.85
CA LEU A 815 9.93 10.21 -41.87
C LEU A 815 8.43 10.51 -41.84
N ASP A 816 8.07 11.68 -41.35
CA ASP A 816 6.69 12.18 -41.29
C ASP A 816 6.15 12.71 -42.63
N GLY A 817 6.93 12.62 -43.71
CA GLY A 817 6.57 13.03 -45.05
C GLY A 817 7.41 12.35 -46.13
N ASP A 818 7.10 12.68 -47.39
CA ASP A 818 7.76 12.12 -48.57
C ASP A 818 9.03 12.90 -48.95
N PRO A 819 10.24 12.32 -48.77
CA PRO A 819 11.48 13.00 -49.10
C PRO A 819 11.81 13.01 -50.60
N ASN A 820 11.11 12.26 -51.47
CA ASN A 820 11.44 12.17 -52.91
C ASN A 820 11.29 13.49 -53.66
N GLY A 821 10.56 14.46 -53.09
CA GLY A 821 10.43 15.81 -53.66
C GLY A 821 11.68 16.67 -53.53
N VAL A 822 12.59 16.35 -52.59
CA VAL A 822 13.74 17.20 -52.26
C VAL A 822 15.08 16.47 -52.19
N ALA A 823 15.06 15.13 -52.08
CA ALA A 823 16.25 14.29 -52.01
C ALA A 823 16.23 13.17 -53.07
N SER A 824 17.40 12.66 -53.38
CA SER A 824 17.66 11.57 -54.32
C SER A 824 18.81 10.70 -53.82
N ILE A 825 18.90 9.46 -54.30
CA ILE A 825 20.03 8.57 -53.99
C ILE A 825 21.35 9.26 -54.34
N GLY A 826 22.32 9.19 -53.43
CA GLY A 826 23.61 9.86 -53.50
C GLY A 826 23.63 11.27 -52.92
N ASN A 827 22.49 11.84 -52.51
CA ASN A 827 22.48 13.12 -51.80
C ASN A 827 23.02 12.95 -50.37
N THR A 828 23.58 14.04 -49.85
CA THR A 828 24.08 14.11 -48.49
C THR A 828 22.99 14.63 -47.57
N TYR A 829 22.70 13.92 -46.48
CA TYR A 829 21.74 14.35 -45.46
C TYR A 829 22.46 14.74 -44.17
N ARG A 830 21.77 15.49 -43.30
CA ARG A 830 22.26 15.87 -41.97
C ARG A 830 21.10 16.19 -41.01
N SER A 831 21.23 15.92 -39.71
CA SER A 831 20.20 16.38 -38.77
C SER A 831 20.25 17.89 -38.58
N VAL A 832 19.11 18.50 -38.29
CA VAL A 832 19.00 19.93 -37.99
C VAL A 832 18.31 20.11 -36.65
N VAL A 833 18.77 21.09 -35.87
CA VAL A 833 18.08 21.59 -34.68
C VAL A 833 17.70 23.03 -34.94
N VAL A 834 16.43 23.38 -34.74
CA VAL A 834 15.94 24.75 -34.86
C VAL A 834 15.45 25.19 -33.49
N VAL A 835 15.86 26.38 -33.06
CA VAL A 835 15.43 27.01 -31.79
C VAL A 835 15.13 28.48 -32.02
N ASP A 836 14.14 29.02 -31.32
CA ASP A 836 13.83 30.44 -31.36
C ASP A 836 14.97 31.24 -30.73
N ARG A 837 15.44 30.82 -29.55
CA ARG A 837 16.61 31.42 -28.88
C ARG A 837 17.50 30.35 -28.25
N LEU A 838 18.79 30.64 -28.14
CA LEU A 838 19.78 29.76 -27.52
C LEU A 838 20.59 30.51 -26.46
N GLU A 839 20.53 30.04 -25.22
CA GLU A 839 21.35 30.54 -24.12
C GLU A 839 22.43 29.51 -23.76
N ILE A 840 23.70 29.93 -23.75
CA ILE A 840 24.83 29.12 -23.29
C ILE A 840 25.57 29.88 -22.20
N ARG A 841 25.57 29.34 -20.98
CA ARG A 841 26.11 30.02 -19.79
C ARG A 841 26.71 29.05 -18.78
N GLY A 842 27.27 29.59 -17.70
CA GLY A 842 27.84 28.78 -16.61
C GLY A 842 28.93 27.80 -17.04
N LYS A 843 29.75 28.17 -18.04
CA LYS A 843 30.79 27.33 -18.67
C LYS A 843 30.26 26.10 -19.43
N ALA A 844 29.01 26.14 -19.88
CA ALA A 844 28.44 25.11 -20.72
C ALA A 844 29.19 24.95 -22.06
N LYS A 845 29.34 23.70 -22.51
CA LYS A 845 30.06 23.36 -23.75
C LYS A 845 29.17 22.52 -24.67
N LEU A 846 28.24 23.19 -25.33
CA LEU A 846 27.25 22.58 -26.21
C LEU A 846 27.90 22.06 -27.50
N GLN A 847 27.57 20.82 -27.86
CA GLN A 847 27.95 20.20 -29.11
C GLN A 847 26.72 19.59 -29.82
N THR A 848 26.59 19.86 -31.11
CA THR A 848 25.74 19.11 -32.05
C THR A 848 26.61 18.54 -33.17
N SER A 849 26.27 17.35 -33.68
CA SER A 849 26.95 16.75 -34.84
C SER A 849 26.26 17.13 -36.16
N GLY A 850 25.10 17.77 -36.08
CA GLY A 850 24.34 18.28 -37.22
C GLY A 850 24.34 19.80 -37.29
N ASP A 851 23.35 20.34 -37.98
CA ASP A 851 23.13 21.76 -38.17
C ASP A 851 22.33 22.34 -37.01
N LEU A 852 22.56 23.62 -36.73
CA LEU A 852 21.82 24.37 -35.72
C LEU A 852 21.44 25.75 -36.27
N VAL A 853 20.14 26.03 -36.21
CA VAL A 853 19.53 27.30 -36.61
C VAL A 853 19.00 28.01 -35.35
N VAL A 854 19.40 29.26 -35.15
CA VAL A 854 18.97 30.12 -34.05
C VAL A 854 18.29 31.36 -34.62
N LEU A 855 17.03 31.61 -34.25
CA LEU A 855 16.20 32.63 -34.93
C LEU A 855 16.17 34.03 -34.29
N GLY A 856 16.51 34.17 -33.01
CA GLY A 856 16.25 35.42 -32.26
C GLY A 856 17.31 35.83 -31.24
N GLY A 857 18.46 35.16 -31.23
CA GLY A 857 19.59 35.43 -30.32
C GLY A 857 19.55 34.59 -29.05
N ASP A 858 20.01 35.16 -27.95
CA ASP A 858 20.00 34.55 -26.62
C ASP A 858 18.83 35.06 -25.74
N LEU A 859 18.70 34.52 -24.52
CA LEU A 859 17.58 34.83 -23.63
C LEU A 859 17.91 35.94 -22.64
N HIS A 860 19.19 36.12 -22.31
CA HIS A 860 19.63 36.99 -21.23
C HIS A 860 19.98 38.42 -21.70
N SER A 861 20.27 38.62 -22.99
CA SER A 861 20.75 39.87 -23.54
C SER A 861 19.63 40.75 -24.12
N ALA A 862 20.02 41.92 -24.63
CA ALA A 862 19.12 42.75 -25.43
C ALA A 862 18.63 41.96 -26.67
N PRO A 863 17.36 42.12 -27.10
CA PRO A 863 16.81 41.40 -28.24
C PRO A 863 17.69 41.46 -29.49
N GLY A 864 17.89 40.32 -30.16
CA GLY A 864 18.76 40.21 -31.33
C GLY A 864 20.26 40.15 -31.01
N THR A 865 20.64 39.97 -29.74
CA THR A 865 22.03 39.74 -29.33
C THR A 865 22.25 38.25 -29.04
N PHE A 866 23.39 37.70 -29.46
CA PHE A 866 23.80 36.34 -29.11
C PHE A 866 25.18 36.34 -28.43
N ASN A 867 25.27 35.76 -27.24
CA ASN A 867 26.51 35.69 -26.49
C ASN A 867 27.02 34.25 -26.30
N VAL A 868 28.35 34.10 -26.39
CA VAL A 868 29.05 32.92 -25.87
C VAL A 868 30.09 33.41 -24.88
N PRO A 869 29.84 33.30 -23.56
CA PRO A 869 30.73 33.84 -22.54
C PRO A 869 32.00 33.01 -22.37
N THR A 870 33.03 33.61 -21.78
CA THR A 870 34.31 32.94 -21.46
C THR A 870 34.09 31.64 -20.69
N GLY A 871 34.79 30.58 -21.11
CA GLY A 871 34.67 29.23 -20.56
C GLY A 871 33.54 28.41 -21.16
N SER A 872 32.62 29.04 -21.90
CA SER A 872 31.56 28.34 -22.63
C SER A 872 31.95 28.11 -24.09
N SER A 873 31.35 27.10 -24.73
CA SER A 873 31.58 26.83 -26.14
C SER A 873 30.35 26.31 -26.87
N LEU A 874 30.28 26.61 -28.17
CA LEU A 874 29.32 26.05 -29.11
C LEU A 874 30.05 25.34 -30.25
N THR A 875 29.74 24.08 -30.48
CA THR A 875 30.31 23.28 -31.58
C THR A 875 29.20 22.67 -32.42
N GLY A 876 29.27 22.80 -33.74
CA GLY A 876 28.28 22.28 -34.68
C GLY A 876 28.91 21.91 -36.02
N ALA A 877 28.16 21.20 -36.87
CA ALA A 877 28.59 21.00 -38.26
C ALA A 877 28.43 22.33 -39.01
N LEU A 878 27.22 22.87 -39.02
CA LEU A 878 26.91 24.19 -39.55
C LEU A 878 26.06 24.99 -38.56
N LEU A 879 26.36 26.27 -38.43
CA LEU A 879 25.58 27.21 -37.62
C LEU A 879 25.00 28.32 -38.50
N GLU A 880 23.71 28.59 -38.30
CA GLU A 880 23.01 29.72 -38.88
C GLU A 880 22.28 30.53 -37.83
N PHE A 881 22.54 31.83 -37.83
CA PHE A 881 21.94 32.81 -36.94
C PHE A 881 21.08 33.77 -37.77
N VAL A 882 19.77 33.74 -37.55
CA VAL A 882 18.76 34.55 -38.24
C VAL A 882 18.37 35.72 -37.34
N ASP A 883 18.14 36.90 -37.91
CA ASP A 883 17.70 38.11 -37.21
C ASP A 883 18.53 38.53 -35.98
N ILE A 884 19.83 38.21 -35.98
CA ILE A 884 20.79 38.56 -34.93
C ILE A 884 21.74 39.67 -35.44
N PRO A 885 21.47 40.96 -35.17
CA PRO A 885 22.35 42.05 -35.55
C PRO A 885 23.68 42.08 -34.78
N GLN A 886 23.78 41.45 -33.60
CA GLN A 886 24.97 41.52 -32.76
C GLN A 886 25.33 40.16 -32.13
N ALA A 887 26.61 39.80 -32.19
CA ALA A 887 27.15 38.63 -31.49
C ALA A 887 28.38 39.00 -30.64
N ASN A 888 28.38 38.67 -29.33
CA ASN A 888 29.53 38.89 -28.45
C ASN A 888 30.15 37.56 -28.01
N ILE A 889 31.25 37.18 -28.66
CA ILE A 889 31.91 35.89 -28.45
C ILE A 889 33.19 36.10 -27.63
N THR A 890 33.13 35.74 -26.34
CA THR A 890 34.31 35.71 -25.44
C THR A 890 34.71 34.28 -25.03
N GLY A 891 33.90 33.30 -25.41
CA GLY A 891 34.20 31.85 -25.37
C GLY A 891 34.66 31.32 -26.72
N THR A 892 34.24 30.11 -27.08
CA THR A 892 34.68 29.43 -28.32
C THR A 892 33.51 28.96 -29.18
N ILE A 893 33.55 29.26 -30.47
CA ILE A 893 32.66 28.66 -31.47
C ILE A 893 33.50 27.85 -32.46
N THR A 894 33.09 26.60 -32.73
CA THR A 894 33.73 25.71 -33.69
C THR A 894 32.68 25.09 -34.61
N ALA A 895 32.49 25.65 -35.81
CA ALA A 895 31.59 25.12 -36.83
C ALA A 895 31.90 25.72 -38.21
N GLU A 896 31.32 25.14 -39.26
CA GLU A 896 31.07 25.91 -40.48
C GLU A 896 30.00 26.97 -40.15
N ILE A 897 30.25 28.24 -40.45
CA ILE A 897 29.31 29.32 -40.13
C ILE A 897 28.76 29.86 -41.45
N LYS A 898 27.47 29.63 -41.71
CA LYS A 898 26.79 30.21 -42.88
C LYS A 898 26.49 31.69 -42.69
N LYS A 899 26.13 32.08 -41.46
CA LYS A 899 25.84 33.46 -41.06
C LYS A 899 25.92 33.58 -39.54
N LEU A 900 26.76 34.48 -39.02
CA LEU A 900 26.95 34.69 -37.57
C LEU A 900 26.16 35.88 -37.00
N CYS A 901 26.06 36.96 -37.79
CA CYS A 901 25.33 38.17 -37.45
C CYS A 901 24.92 38.90 -38.74
N ALA A 902 24.01 39.89 -38.66
CA ALA A 902 23.52 40.63 -39.83
C ALA A 902 24.64 41.23 -40.69
N ASP A 903 25.75 41.65 -40.07
CA ASP A 903 26.92 42.26 -40.71
C ASP A 903 28.19 41.36 -40.70
N CYS A 904 28.04 40.08 -40.31
CA CYS A 904 29.15 39.12 -40.22
C CYS A 904 28.97 38.04 -41.31
N PRO A 905 29.50 38.26 -42.53
CA PRO A 905 29.48 37.24 -43.57
C PRO A 905 30.34 36.03 -43.22
#